data_AF-A0A960Z7Q3-F1
#
_entry.id   AF-A0A960Z7Q3-F1
#
_cell.length_a   1.000
_cell.length_b   1.000
_cell.length_c   1.000
_cell.angle_alpha   90.00
_cell.angle_beta   90.00
_cell.angle_gamma   90.00
#
_symmetry.space_group_name_H-M   'P 1'
#
loop_
_entity.id
_entity.type
_entity.pdbx_description
1 polymer ?
#
loop_
_entity_poly.entity_id
_entity_poly.type
_entity_poly.pdbx_seq_one_letter_code
_entity_poly.pdbx_strand_id
1 'polypeptide(L)'
;MKKLYIRIFLFFLFFLISFSSFSFGQKAFLSPLGLKYFPETEEILPDFVQSLFPKHQPKEISPIHKKESLLSAGENYLWLKSFFLKLDYLQNHKNGVVRIIHLGDSIIWGGFITSKLTEHFQADFGDGGRGLIPIVPSVKRKLIHHNNQTTPEQFISENIEALGNHNPKLGFLGESFIPIRNPIYLKHFMENSQKPWTKLELYIRNTSPNLLNASLQAKDGSLSKTIDLSNSGCSKILFDLPDANQFTLSLSGIKLGELYLDTISLETDYGIAYSPVSRQGIEMNDLLTVPEENFACGMRLYSPDLILFQFGVNESQNMLHSKEPIQTYKEKLTNVVQRFKKYNPNSSILILSPYERIIATQDGKFVTMPEIANIIQAQKEVCEEFGIAFYDSFLALGGQGHNELMYNKGYIQPDRTHLTRIGGDYYAGILYNEIYTAYQKFLGHQEFSKKLELEKLKKEKNKEIYFNSKAYAYFFVLVFFVSAFLTRIPNLKITFLTFVSLYFYSTWNFLPTLLIVFSTCIDYVCSLLIFKRQTFGKRGTVYLVLSLFLNLSLLFFFKYYDFFVSLLNHLVINGSQVEISMLHLTLPVGISFYTFQSLSYTIDVYRKQLTPEKNFTKFASYVTFFPQLVAGPIVRAIEFLPRLKEKGQHFLLSPTKFQIGIFIILAGLLKKTGADWLAVHIIDKVYANPEMYSSIEAIAALYAYGLQIYGDFSGYTDVAIGSAMILGFHLTKNFDYPYSSFSITDFWRRWHISLGSWFRDYLYISLGGSRNGVYRNLFITMFLCGLWHGAGIAFILWGIYHGVLLAIERFAGLDKRGDSWFINFFRQLITLHLVLFGWWIFRSDSYETFSGIWTVISKGTASMANLEWTTVWVILLSYFYYTFLKNLKMKLQNLWLRIGVVLQALTVVVVIALLYNLSIAEIQPFIYFQF
;
A
#
# COMPACT_ATOMS: atom_id res chain seq x y z
N MET A 1 19.16 36.05 38.14
CA MET A 1 18.50 34.82 38.66
C MET A 1 17.04 35.09 39.06
N LYS A 2 16.71 35.77 40.18
CA LYS A 2 15.30 36.00 40.61
C LYS A 2 14.38 36.60 39.51
N LYS A 3 14.80 37.67 38.82
CA LYS A 3 14.03 38.28 37.71
C LYS A 3 13.79 37.34 36.52
N LEU A 4 14.70 36.40 36.25
CA LEU A 4 14.56 35.42 35.18
C LEU A 4 13.53 34.35 35.57
N TYR A 5 13.64 33.78 36.77
CA TYR A 5 12.68 32.79 37.26
C TYR A 5 11.27 33.34 37.36
N ILE A 6 11.10 34.61 37.77
CA ILE A 6 9.80 35.29 37.75
C ILE A 6 9.26 35.39 36.32
N ARG A 7 10.09 35.79 35.34
CA ARG A 7 9.65 35.85 33.93
C ARG A 7 9.30 34.48 33.35
N ILE A 8 10.08 33.44 33.66
CA ILE A 8 9.78 32.06 33.24
C ILE A 8 8.49 31.58 33.89
N PHE A 9 8.33 31.78 35.20
CA PHE A 9 7.11 31.43 35.93
C PHE A 9 5.89 32.16 35.36
N LEU A 10 5.98 33.47 35.14
CA LEU A 10 4.91 34.25 34.51
C LEU A 10 4.62 33.74 33.09
N PHE A 11 5.64 33.45 32.28
CA PHE A 11 5.45 32.89 30.94
C PHE A 11 4.66 31.58 30.99
N PHE A 12 5.07 30.62 31.83
CA PHE A 12 4.38 29.33 31.95
C PHE A 12 3.01 29.46 32.61
N LEU A 13 2.85 30.34 33.60
CA LEU A 13 1.57 30.60 34.25
C LEU A 13 0.57 31.18 33.25
N PHE A 14 0.94 32.23 32.51
CA PHE A 14 0.08 32.81 31.47
C PHE A 14 -0.13 31.84 30.30
N PHE A 15 0.88 31.06 29.91
CA PHE A 15 0.72 30.01 28.91
C PHE A 15 -0.32 28.98 29.36
N LEU A 16 -0.22 28.46 30.58
CA LEU A 16 -1.16 27.48 31.12
C LEU A 16 -2.57 28.07 31.28
N ILE A 17 -2.70 29.28 31.82
CA ILE A 17 -3.99 29.98 31.95
C ILE A 17 -4.61 30.23 30.57
N SER A 18 -3.85 30.77 29.63
CA SER A 18 -4.35 31.03 28.28
C SER A 18 -4.69 29.74 27.55
N PHE A 19 -3.90 28.69 27.69
CA PHE A 19 -4.16 27.38 27.09
C PHE A 19 -5.41 26.72 27.69
N SER A 20 -5.60 26.76 29.01
CA SER A 20 -6.82 26.28 29.67
C SER A 20 -8.05 27.10 29.29
N SER A 21 -7.93 28.43 29.21
CA SER A 21 -9.03 29.30 28.80
C SER A 21 -9.38 29.14 27.31
N PHE A 22 -8.39 28.88 26.46
CA PHE A 22 -8.59 28.56 25.04
C PHE A 22 -9.25 27.18 24.86
N SER A 23 -8.96 26.23 25.77
CA SER A 23 -9.66 24.94 25.84
C SER A 23 -11.13 25.07 26.25
N PHE A 24 -11.49 26.03 27.12
CA PHE A 24 -12.86 26.23 27.63
C PHE A 24 -13.71 27.21 26.80
N GLY A 25 -13.11 28.15 26.05
CA GLY A 25 -13.79 29.27 25.37
C GLY A 25 -14.01 29.10 23.86
N GLN A 26 -14.09 27.86 23.35
CA GLN A 26 -13.91 27.54 21.92
C GLN A 26 -14.98 28.12 20.95
N LYS A 27 -16.19 28.44 21.41
CA LYS A 27 -17.26 28.94 20.52
C LYS A 27 -17.17 30.42 20.13
N ALA A 28 -16.53 31.27 20.95
CA ALA A 28 -16.62 32.72 20.78
C ALA A 28 -15.45 33.35 19.99
N PHE A 29 -14.27 32.73 20.00
CA PHE A 29 -13.06 33.35 19.42
C PHE A 29 -12.77 32.91 17.97
N LEU A 30 -13.20 31.71 17.57
CA LEU A 30 -12.83 31.08 16.30
C LEU A 30 -13.89 31.23 15.18
N SER A 31 -15.14 31.53 15.52
CA SER A 31 -16.24 31.65 14.55
C SER A 31 -16.06 32.77 13.51
N PRO A 32 -15.42 33.93 13.80
CA PRO A 32 -15.20 34.96 12.79
C PRO A 32 -14.08 34.61 11.78
N LEU A 33 -13.25 33.59 12.07
CA LEU A 33 -12.04 33.25 11.30
C LEU A 33 -12.20 32.00 10.40
N GLY A 34 -13.37 31.36 10.39
CA GLY A 34 -13.65 30.23 9.50
C GLY A 34 -12.86 28.93 9.81
N LEU A 35 -12.27 28.82 10.99
CA LEU A 35 -11.45 27.67 11.41
C LEU A 35 -12.31 26.60 12.11
N LYS A 36 -12.09 25.32 11.77
CA LYS A 36 -12.81 24.17 12.34
C LYS A 36 -12.27 23.78 13.73
N TYR A 37 -13.15 23.12 14.49
CA TYR A 37 -13.09 22.83 15.93
C TYR A 37 -11.93 21.91 16.37
N PHE A 38 -11.48 22.04 17.61
CA PHE A 38 -10.63 21.05 18.29
C PHE A 38 -11.48 19.81 18.68
N PRO A 39 -11.09 18.57 18.36
CA PRO A 39 -11.63 17.41 19.06
C PRO A 39 -11.14 17.40 20.52
N GLU A 40 -12.10 17.26 21.42
CA GLU A 40 -11.93 17.22 22.86
C GLU A 40 -11.21 15.95 23.34
N THR A 41 -10.73 16.04 24.56
CA THR A 41 -10.19 15.03 25.46
C THR A 41 -11.19 13.91 25.79
N GLU A 42 -11.71 13.20 24.76
CA GLU A 42 -12.67 12.10 24.91
C GLU A 42 -12.04 10.69 24.89
N GLU A 43 -10.71 10.55 24.84
CA GLU A 43 -10.04 9.23 24.98
C GLU A 43 -9.99 8.70 26.44
N ILE A 44 -10.90 9.16 27.32
CA ILE A 44 -11.08 8.62 28.66
C ILE A 44 -12.57 8.28 28.87
N LEU A 45 -12.89 7.00 28.61
CA LEU A 45 -14.12 6.21 28.88
C LEU A 45 -15.32 6.22 27.89
N PRO A 46 -16.04 5.07 27.78
CA PRO A 46 -16.73 4.62 26.56
C PRO A 46 -18.28 4.56 26.64
N ASP A 47 -18.90 4.31 25.47
CA ASP A 47 -20.18 3.58 25.25
C ASP A 47 -21.52 4.15 25.77
N PHE A 48 -21.90 5.40 25.46
CA PHE A 48 -23.28 5.83 25.77
C PHE A 48 -24.03 6.77 24.79
N VAL A 49 -23.46 7.18 23.64
CA VAL A 49 -24.08 8.27 22.83
C VAL A 49 -24.68 7.85 21.48
N GLN A 50 -24.56 6.60 21.04
CA GLN A 50 -25.09 6.19 19.71
C GLN A 50 -26.56 5.73 19.67
N SER A 51 -27.38 5.95 20.70
CA SER A 51 -28.78 5.49 20.72
C SER A 51 -29.86 6.57 20.54
N LEU A 52 -29.53 7.84 20.27
CA LEU A 52 -30.53 8.91 20.27
C LEU A 52 -30.44 9.84 19.04
N PHE A 53 -31.26 9.51 18.03
CA PHE A 53 -31.92 10.35 17.02
C PHE A 53 -31.48 10.29 15.54
N PRO A 54 -32.44 10.04 14.61
CA PRO A 54 -32.23 9.97 13.15
C PRO A 54 -32.42 11.34 12.48
N LYS A 55 -31.83 11.56 11.30
CA LYS A 55 -32.24 12.67 10.42
C LYS A 55 -32.25 12.31 8.94
N HIS A 56 -33.35 12.71 8.30
CA HIS A 56 -33.72 12.54 6.90
C HIS A 56 -33.49 13.83 6.08
N GLN A 57 -33.01 13.65 4.84
CA GLN A 57 -33.36 14.32 3.55
C GLN A 57 -33.10 15.86 3.37
N PRO A 58 -32.88 16.43 2.14
CA PRO A 58 -33.59 16.15 0.86
C PRO A 58 -32.78 16.18 -0.48
N LYS A 59 -33.53 15.94 -1.57
CA LYS A 59 -33.20 15.70 -3.00
C LYS A 59 -32.86 16.96 -3.82
N GLU A 60 -32.13 16.77 -4.95
CA GLU A 60 -32.38 17.44 -6.25
C GLU A 60 -31.79 16.62 -7.44
N ILE A 61 -32.22 16.89 -8.69
CA ILE A 61 -32.54 15.91 -9.77
C ILE A 61 -31.59 15.89 -11.00
N SER A 62 -31.15 14.67 -11.36
CA SER A 62 -30.77 14.00 -12.66
C SER A 62 -29.68 14.55 -13.60
N PRO A 63 -28.92 13.64 -14.26
CA PRO A 63 -29.41 12.83 -15.38
C PRO A 63 -29.43 11.30 -15.10
N ILE A 64 -30.17 10.56 -15.92
CA ILE A 64 -30.64 9.17 -15.72
C ILE A 64 -29.50 8.14 -15.83
N HIS A 65 -28.99 7.67 -14.68
CA HIS A 65 -28.83 6.25 -14.28
C HIS A 65 -28.25 6.25 -12.85
N LYS A 66 -28.98 5.72 -11.88
CA LYS A 66 -28.60 5.74 -10.46
C LYS A 66 -27.49 4.72 -10.15
N LYS A 67 -26.66 5.16 -9.21
CA LYS A 67 -25.41 4.65 -8.64
C LYS A 67 -25.61 3.46 -7.67
N GLU A 68 -26.48 2.50 -7.98
CA GLU A 68 -26.65 1.28 -7.15
C GLU A 68 -25.83 0.13 -7.77
N SER A 69 -25.05 -0.59 -6.96
CA SER A 69 -24.28 -1.75 -7.42
C SER A 69 -25.24 -2.86 -7.83
N LEU A 70 -24.96 -3.51 -8.96
CA LEU A 70 -25.78 -4.61 -9.50
C LEU A 70 -25.59 -5.89 -8.68
N LEU A 71 -24.52 -5.98 -7.88
CA LEU A 71 -24.17 -7.11 -7.03
C LEU A 71 -24.43 -6.81 -5.55
N SER A 72 -25.36 -7.53 -4.94
CA SER A 72 -25.57 -7.58 -3.50
C SER A 72 -24.88 -8.81 -2.91
N ALA A 73 -23.97 -8.62 -1.97
CA ALA A 73 -23.18 -9.71 -1.37
C ALA A 73 -22.93 -9.52 0.15
N GLY A 74 -23.85 -8.84 0.83
CA GLY A 74 -23.72 -8.50 2.24
C GLY A 74 -22.70 -7.39 2.50
N GLU A 75 -22.62 -6.92 3.75
CA GLU A 75 -21.62 -5.92 4.14
C GLU A 75 -20.21 -6.41 3.84
N ASN A 76 -19.39 -5.55 3.22
CA ASN A 76 -18.01 -5.85 2.83
C ASN A 76 -17.86 -7.15 2.01
N TYR A 77 -18.90 -7.54 1.25
CA TYR A 77 -18.91 -8.71 0.37
C TYR A 77 -18.77 -10.06 1.10
N LEU A 78 -19.17 -10.13 2.38
CA LEU A 78 -19.00 -11.32 3.22
C LEU A 78 -19.70 -12.58 2.67
N TRP A 79 -20.76 -12.46 1.87
CA TRP A 79 -21.44 -13.62 1.28
C TRP A 79 -20.61 -14.31 0.18
N LEU A 80 -19.61 -13.62 -0.39
CA LEU A 80 -18.65 -14.16 -1.36
C LEU A 80 -17.26 -14.43 -0.75
N LYS A 81 -17.11 -14.28 0.58
CA LYS A 81 -15.82 -14.38 1.29
C LYS A 81 -15.03 -15.64 0.96
N SER A 82 -15.66 -16.81 1.03
CA SER A 82 -14.98 -18.10 0.82
C SER A 82 -14.38 -18.19 -0.58
N PHE A 83 -15.12 -17.74 -1.60
CA PHE A 83 -14.65 -17.68 -2.97
C PHE A 83 -13.52 -16.64 -3.15
N PHE A 84 -13.69 -15.43 -2.63
CA PHE A 84 -12.68 -14.37 -2.74
C PHE A 84 -11.36 -14.71 -2.05
N LEU A 85 -11.39 -15.37 -0.89
CA LEU A 85 -10.16 -15.86 -0.24
C LEU A 85 -9.43 -16.92 -1.07
N LYS A 86 -10.17 -17.76 -1.80
CA LYS A 86 -9.57 -18.74 -2.71
C LYS A 86 -8.98 -18.08 -3.96
N LEU A 87 -9.63 -17.05 -4.51
CA LEU A 87 -9.06 -16.24 -5.59
C LEU A 87 -7.77 -15.54 -5.16
N ASP A 88 -7.75 -14.96 -3.96
CA ASP A 88 -6.56 -14.31 -3.40
C ASP A 88 -5.41 -15.31 -3.18
N TYR A 89 -5.72 -16.47 -2.59
CA TYR A 89 -4.74 -17.54 -2.44
C TYR A 89 -4.17 -17.98 -3.79
N LEU A 90 -5.04 -18.13 -4.80
CA LEU A 90 -4.68 -18.52 -6.15
C LEU A 90 -3.76 -17.48 -6.82
N GLN A 91 -4.05 -16.18 -6.71
CA GLN A 91 -3.19 -15.11 -7.26
C GLN A 91 -1.81 -15.07 -6.60
N ASN A 92 -1.76 -15.27 -5.28
CA ASN A 92 -0.52 -15.15 -4.50
C ASN A 92 0.39 -16.37 -4.58
N HIS A 93 -0.18 -17.58 -4.67
CA HIS A 93 0.58 -18.84 -4.59
C HIS A 93 0.69 -19.58 -5.92
N LYS A 94 -0.18 -19.26 -6.91
CA LYS A 94 -0.26 -19.95 -8.21
C LYS A 94 -0.33 -21.47 -8.08
N ASN A 95 -1.08 -21.95 -7.10
CA ASN A 95 -1.20 -23.36 -6.76
C ASN A 95 -2.66 -23.72 -6.45
N GLY A 96 -3.14 -24.81 -7.03
CA GLY A 96 -4.49 -25.33 -6.84
C GLY A 96 -5.51 -24.73 -7.80
N VAL A 97 -6.67 -25.38 -7.87
CA VAL A 97 -7.75 -25.01 -8.79
C VAL A 97 -8.92 -24.44 -8.00
N VAL A 98 -9.46 -23.33 -8.49
CA VAL A 98 -10.73 -22.77 -8.00
C VAL A 98 -11.85 -23.18 -8.95
N ARG A 99 -12.85 -23.89 -8.41
CA ARG A 99 -13.92 -24.54 -9.16
C ARG A 99 -15.19 -23.69 -9.17
N ILE A 100 -15.64 -23.29 -10.36
CA ILE A 100 -16.90 -22.55 -10.55
C ILE A 100 -17.90 -23.45 -11.27
N ILE A 101 -19.11 -23.61 -10.73
CA ILE A 101 -20.24 -24.23 -11.44
C ILE A 101 -21.23 -23.14 -11.83
N HIS A 102 -21.64 -23.13 -13.09
CA HIS A 102 -22.72 -22.27 -13.57
C HIS A 102 -23.90 -23.11 -14.04
N LEU A 103 -24.93 -23.17 -13.19
CA LEU A 103 -26.19 -23.86 -13.42
C LEU A 103 -27.18 -22.89 -14.08
N GLY A 104 -27.84 -23.33 -15.15
CA GLY A 104 -28.86 -22.52 -15.80
C GLY A 104 -29.69 -23.28 -16.83
N ASP A 105 -30.61 -22.57 -17.45
CA ASP A 105 -31.53 -23.10 -18.45
C ASP A 105 -31.01 -22.88 -19.88
N SER A 106 -31.91 -22.59 -20.83
CA SER A 106 -31.56 -22.28 -22.22
C SER A 106 -30.74 -21.00 -22.38
N ILE A 107 -30.75 -20.08 -21.39
CA ILE A 107 -30.03 -18.81 -21.43
C ILE A 107 -28.53 -19.00 -21.54
N ILE A 108 -27.96 -19.94 -20.80
CA ILE A 108 -26.51 -20.25 -20.84
C ILE A 108 -26.19 -21.43 -21.77
N TRP A 109 -27.20 -22.06 -22.37
CA TRP A 109 -27.06 -23.31 -23.11
C TRP A 109 -26.20 -23.20 -24.37
N GLY A 110 -26.32 -22.10 -25.10
CA GLY A 110 -25.47 -21.81 -26.27
C GLY A 110 -24.02 -21.46 -25.93
N GLY A 111 -23.68 -21.40 -24.64
CA GLY A 111 -22.32 -21.11 -24.17
C GLY A 111 -21.86 -19.68 -24.39
N PHE A 112 -22.67 -18.76 -24.91
CA PHE A 112 -22.22 -17.39 -25.24
C PHE A 112 -21.71 -16.63 -24.02
N ILE A 113 -22.44 -16.72 -22.90
CA ILE A 113 -22.08 -16.04 -21.65
C ILE A 113 -20.93 -16.77 -20.94
N THR A 114 -21.10 -18.09 -20.75
CA THR A 114 -20.16 -18.90 -19.94
C THR A 114 -18.78 -19.00 -20.58
N SER A 115 -18.72 -19.04 -21.91
CA SER A 115 -17.49 -18.91 -22.70
C SER A 115 -16.69 -17.68 -22.29
N LYS A 116 -17.32 -16.51 -22.39
CA LYS A 116 -16.64 -15.24 -22.15
C LYS A 116 -16.29 -15.04 -20.67
N LEU A 117 -17.16 -15.47 -19.75
CA LEU A 117 -16.85 -15.49 -18.32
C LEU A 117 -15.64 -16.37 -18.02
N THR A 118 -15.55 -17.54 -18.64
CA THR A 118 -14.39 -18.44 -18.50
C THR A 118 -13.12 -17.75 -18.96
N GLU A 119 -13.13 -17.10 -20.14
CA GLU A 119 -11.99 -16.33 -20.64
C GLU A 119 -11.56 -15.23 -19.67
N HIS A 120 -12.50 -14.44 -19.13
CA HIS A 120 -12.18 -13.37 -18.19
C HIS A 120 -11.57 -13.89 -16.89
N PHE A 121 -12.21 -14.88 -16.25
CA PHE A 121 -11.68 -15.47 -15.01
C PHE A 121 -10.31 -16.13 -15.24
N GLN A 122 -10.13 -16.86 -16.35
CA GLN A 122 -8.86 -17.52 -16.63
C GLN A 122 -7.75 -16.56 -17.06
N ALA A 123 -8.10 -15.42 -17.66
CA ALA A 123 -7.13 -14.36 -17.97
C ALA A 123 -6.53 -13.75 -16.70
N ASP A 124 -7.36 -13.48 -15.69
CA ASP A 124 -6.91 -12.79 -14.46
C ASP A 124 -6.43 -13.73 -13.35
N PHE A 125 -6.86 -15.00 -13.36
CA PHE A 125 -6.55 -15.99 -12.31
C PHE A 125 -5.87 -17.27 -12.83
N GLY A 126 -5.63 -17.38 -14.13
CA GLY A 126 -5.00 -18.53 -14.78
C GLY A 126 -6.00 -19.60 -15.26
N ASP A 127 -5.63 -20.32 -16.33
CA ASP A 127 -6.42 -21.45 -16.86
C ASP A 127 -6.29 -22.71 -15.98
N GLY A 128 -7.33 -22.95 -15.18
CA GLY A 128 -7.49 -24.13 -14.30
C GLY A 128 -8.07 -25.36 -15.00
N GLY A 129 -8.31 -25.30 -16.30
CA GLY A 129 -8.91 -26.36 -17.11
C GLY A 129 -10.33 -26.06 -17.56
N ARG A 130 -11.14 -27.10 -17.76
CA ARG A 130 -12.53 -27.01 -18.23
C ARG A 130 -13.56 -27.42 -17.18
N GLY A 131 -13.09 -27.87 -16.00
CA GLY A 131 -13.98 -28.35 -14.94
C GLY A 131 -14.86 -29.49 -15.44
N LEU A 132 -16.10 -29.55 -14.94
CA LEU A 132 -17.08 -30.58 -15.27
C LEU A 132 -17.60 -30.41 -16.70
N ILE A 133 -17.50 -31.49 -17.48
CA ILE A 133 -17.93 -31.56 -18.88
C ILE A 133 -18.73 -32.84 -19.14
N PRO A 134 -19.65 -32.85 -20.12
CA PRO A 134 -20.44 -34.04 -20.43
C PRO A 134 -19.57 -35.16 -21.05
N ILE A 135 -19.97 -36.41 -20.81
CA ILE A 135 -19.28 -37.59 -21.34
C ILE A 135 -19.36 -37.62 -22.87
N VAL A 136 -20.54 -37.37 -23.44
CA VAL A 136 -20.76 -37.35 -24.89
C VAL A 136 -20.79 -35.91 -25.42
N PRO A 137 -20.39 -35.67 -26.68
CA PRO A 137 -20.47 -34.36 -27.28
C PRO A 137 -21.91 -33.86 -27.38
N SER A 138 -22.07 -32.57 -27.15
CA SER A 138 -23.33 -31.87 -27.39
C SER A 138 -23.12 -30.84 -28.50
N VAL A 139 -23.96 -30.87 -29.53
CA VAL A 139 -23.92 -29.91 -30.64
C VAL A 139 -24.13 -28.46 -30.15
N LYS A 140 -24.78 -28.30 -28.99
CA LYS A 140 -25.24 -27.01 -28.47
C LYS A 140 -24.48 -26.52 -27.22
N ARG A 141 -23.88 -27.42 -26.42
CA ARG A 141 -22.92 -27.05 -25.36
C ARG A 141 -21.48 -27.10 -25.87
N LYS A 142 -21.11 -26.14 -26.72
CA LYS A 142 -19.72 -26.01 -27.16
C LYS A 142 -18.89 -25.32 -26.11
N LEU A 143 -17.84 -26.00 -25.65
CA LEU A 143 -16.80 -25.41 -24.84
C LEU A 143 -15.75 -24.80 -25.76
N ILE A 144 -15.28 -23.58 -25.46
CA ILE A 144 -14.23 -22.97 -26.28
C ILE A 144 -12.95 -23.80 -26.14
N HIS A 145 -12.25 -23.98 -27.27
CA HIS A 145 -10.97 -24.67 -27.32
C HIS A 145 -11.03 -26.13 -26.84
N HIS A 146 -12.21 -26.74 -26.75
CA HIS A 146 -12.38 -28.12 -26.32
C HIS A 146 -13.29 -28.86 -27.28
N ASN A 147 -12.89 -30.08 -27.62
CA ASN A 147 -13.62 -30.91 -28.54
C ASN A 147 -13.72 -32.33 -27.99
N ASN A 148 -14.97 -32.77 -27.84
CA ASN A 148 -15.34 -34.08 -27.36
C ASN A 148 -15.64 -34.98 -28.57
N GLN A 149 -14.84 -36.02 -28.76
CA GLN A 149 -14.98 -37.02 -29.83
C GLN A 149 -15.50 -38.37 -29.33
N THR A 150 -16.00 -38.42 -28.10
CA THR A 150 -16.65 -39.62 -27.55
C THR A 150 -17.86 -39.98 -28.39
N THR A 151 -17.89 -41.20 -28.92
CA THR A 151 -19.03 -41.74 -29.69
C THR A 151 -20.26 -41.80 -28.78
N PRO A 152 -21.40 -41.13 -29.10
CA PRO A 152 -22.61 -41.18 -28.26
C PRO A 152 -23.30 -42.55 -28.26
N GLU A 153 -23.19 -43.32 -29.35
CA GLU A 153 -23.86 -44.62 -29.55
C GLU A 153 -23.38 -45.73 -28.59
N GLN A 154 -22.43 -45.41 -27.70
CA GLN A 154 -21.98 -46.32 -26.63
C GLN A 154 -22.87 -46.25 -25.39
N PHE A 155 -23.76 -45.26 -25.32
CA PHE A 155 -24.49 -44.91 -24.12
C PHE A 155 -25.99 -44.73 -24.39
N ILE A 156 -26.79 -45.09 -23.39
CA ILE A 156 -28.12 -44.51 -23.20
C ILE A 156 -27.95 -43.28 -22.30
N SER A 157 -28.39 -42.12 -22.77
CA SER A 157 -28.30 -40.86 -22.02
C SER A 157 -29.60 -40.62 -21.27
N GLU A 158 -29.52 -40.46 -19.94
CA GLU A 158 -30.63 -40.06 -19.09
C GLU A 158 -30.45 -38.59 -18.71
N ASN A 159 -31.49 -37.79 -18.89
CA ASN A 159 -31.44 -36.34 -18.70
C ASN A 159 -32.62 -35.88 -17.86
N ILE A 160 -32.40 -34.81 -17.11
CA ILE A 160 -33.45 -34.05 -16.46
C ILE A 160 -34.39 -33.46 -17.52
N GLU A 161 -35.69 -33.63 -17.29
CA GLU A 161 -36.75 -33.14 -18.15
C GLU A 161 -37.60 -32.11 -17.39
N ALA A 162 -38.14 -31.12 -18.10
CA ALA A 162 -39.01 -30.11 -17.51
C ALA A 162 -40.26 -30.78 -16.94
N LEU A 163 -40.59 -30.49 -15.67
CA LEU A 163 -41.72 -31.12 -14.96
C LEU A 163 -41.60 -32.66 -14.87
N GLY A 164 -40.39 -33.20 -14.96
CA GLY A 164 -40.14 -34.64 -14.90
C GLY A 164 -40.41 -35.24 -13.52
N ASN A 165 -40.76 -36.52 -13.50
CA ASN A 165 -40.84 -37.29 -12.25
C ASN A 165 -39.43 -37.63 -11.73
N HIS A 166 -39.35 -37.95 -10.43
CA HIS A 166 -38.11 -38.43 -9.81
C HIS A 166 -37.53 -39.62 -10.59
N ASN A 167 -36.30 -39.47 -11.13
CA ASN A 167 -35.63 -40.50 -11.93
C ASN A 167 -34.36 -40.97 -11.22
N PRO A 168 -34.32 -42.22 -10.70
CA PRO A 168 -33.18 -42.75 -9.93
C PRO A 168 -31.89 -42.85 -10.75
N LYS A 169 -31.99 -42.82 -12.08
CA LYS A 169 -30.83 -42.93 -12.98
C LYS A 169 -30.09 -41.61 -13.14
N LEU A 170 -30.68 -40.47 -12.79
CA LEU A 170 -30.05 -39.15 -12.98
C LEU A 170 -28.81 -38.99 -12.09
N GLY A 171 -27.73 -38.50 -12.71
CA GLY A 171 -26.52 -38.10 -11.99
C GLY A 171 -26.68 -36.76 -11.28
N PHE A 172 -25.68 -36.37 -10.48
CA PHE A 172 -25.74 -35.20 -9.60
C PHE A 172 -25.92 -33.85 -10.32
N LEU A 173 -25.67 -33.80 -11.64
CA LEU A 173 -25.90 -32.63 -12.51
C LEU A 173 -27.17 -32.77 -13.37
N GLY A 174 -28.05 -33.72 -13.07
CA GLY A 174 -29.25 -34.00 -13.86
C GLY A 174 -28.98 -34.69 -15.19
N GLU A 175 -27.83 -35.37 -15.35
CA GLU A 175 -27.55 -36.23 -16.50
C GLU A 175 -26.70 -37.43 -16.07
N SER A 176 -26.89 -38.56 -16.75
CA SER A 176 -26.00 -39.71 -16.66
C SER A 176 -25.97 -40.49 -17.98
N PHE A 177 -24.91 -41.27 -18.16
CA PHE A 177 -24.64 -42.04 -19.36
C PHE A 177 -24.44 -43.51 -18.99
N ILE A 178 -25.30 -44.37 -19.52
CA ILE A 178 -25.34 -45.79 -19.19
C ILE A 178 -24.71 -46.57 -20.35
N PRO A 179 -23.57 -47.24 -20.16
CA PRO A 179 -22.91 -47.99 -21.22
C PRO A 179 -23.80 -49.12 -21.76
N ILE A 180 -23.86 -49.27 -23.08
CA ILE A 180 -24.52 -50.39 -23.77
C ILE A 180 -23.54 -51.35 -24.45
N ARG A 181 -22.23 -51.09 -24.33
CA ARG A 181 -21.16 -51.94 -24.83
C ARG A 181 -19.97 -51.98 -23.86
N ASN A 182 -19.10 -52.96 -24.02
CA ASN A 182 -17.89 -53.15 -23.22
C ASN A 182 -16.77 -53.64 -24.17
N PRO A 183 -15.65 -52.92 -24.32
CA PRO A 183 -15.29 -51.67 -23.65
C PRO A 183 -15.99 -50.43 -24.23
N ILE A 184 -15.94 -49.32 -23.48
CA ILE A 184 -16.26 -47.97 -23.97
C ILE A 184 -15.01 -47.12 -24.05
N TYR A 185 -15.07 -46.07 -24.88
CA TYR A 185 -13.95 -45.13 -25.09
C TYR A 185 -14.43 -43.69 -24.94
N LEU A 186 -13.78 -42.92 -24.08
CA LEU A 186 -13.97 -41.47 -23.95
C LEU A 186 -12.78 -40.77 -24.61
N LYS A 187 -13.04 -39.84 -25.52
CA LYS A 187 -11.98 -39.16 -26.29
C LYS A 187 -12.21 -37.65 -26.27
N HIS A 188 -11.24 -36.93 -25.73
CA HIS A 188 -11.30 -35.47 -25.64
C HIS A 188 -9.98 -34.87 -26.09
N PHE A 189 -10.05 -33.71 -26.72
CA PHE A 189 -8.88 -32.94 -27.11
C PHE A 189 -9.09 -31.43 -26.96
N MET A 190 -8.00 -30.71 -26.79
CA MET A 190 -7.98 -29.26 -26.66
C MET A 190 -7.41 -28.60 -27.93
N GLU A 191 -8.11 -27.60 -28.46
CA GLU A 191 -7.74 -26.84 -29.65
C GLU A 191 -6.98 -25.57 -29.24
N ASN A 192 -5.67 -25.49 -29.51
CA ASN A 192 -4.84 -24.29 -29.35
C ASN A 192 -4.72 -23.69 -27.93
N SER A 193 -4.67 -24.52 -26.88
CA SER A 193 -4.33 -24.02 -25.54
C SER A 193 -2.82 -24.06 -25.27
N GLN A 194 -2.36 -23.06 -24.53
CA GLN A 194 -0.98 -22.96 -24.08
C GLN A 194 -0.68 -23.87 -22.88
N LYS A 195 -1.70 -24.40 -22.18
CA LYS A 195 -1.53 -25.28 -21.01
C LYS A 195 -2.29 -26.61 -21.13
N PRO A 196 -1.60 -27.74 -20.98
CA PRO A 196 -2.22 -29.05 -21.00
C PRO A 196 -2.92 -29.40 -19.69
N TRP A 197 -3.83 -30.39 -19.74
CA TRP A 197 -4.47 -30.94 -18.55
C TRP A 197 -3.48 -31.82 -17.78
N THR A 198 -3.51 -31.68 -16.46
CA THR A 198 -2.71 -32.49 -15.54
C THR A 198 -3.57 -33.46 -14.75
N LYS A 199 -4.90 -33.25 -14.71
CA LYS A 199 -5.84 -34.10 -13.96
C LYS A 199 -7.12 -34.37 -14.75
N LEU A 200 -7.51 -35.64 -14.74
CA LEU A 200 -8.83 -36.11 -15.16
C LEU A 200 -9.53 -36.76 -13.96
N GLU A 201 -10.70 -36.24 -13.60
CA GLU A 201 -11.56 -36.84 -12.58
C GLU A 201 -12.80 -37.45 -13.26
N LEU A 202 -13.01 -38.75 -13.09
CA LEU A 202 -14.18 -39.45 -13.62
C LEU A 202 -15.19 -39.70 -12.50
N TYR A 203 -16.43 -39.23 -12.69
CA TYR A 203 -17.52 -39.39 -11.73
C TYR A 203 -18.47 -40.49 -12.20
N ILE A 204 -18.54 -41.57 -11.42
CA ILE A 204 -19.33 -42.77 -11.74
C ILE A 204 -20.18 -43.24 -10.57
N ARG A 205 -21.21 -44.02 -10.91
CA ARG A 205 -22.05 -44.73 -9.94
C ARG A 205 -22.26 -46.18 -10.36
N ASN A 206 -22.33 -47.07 -9.40
CA ASN A 206 -22.59 -48.49 -9.62
C ASN A 206 -23.67 -49.02 -8.67
N THR A 207 -24.56 -49.87 -9.20
CA THR A 207 -25.63 -50.52 -8.41
C THR A 207 -25.20 -51.86 -7.81
N SER A 208 -24.15 -52.48 -8.35
CA SER A 208 -23.57 -53.71 -7.79
C SER A 208 -22.03 -53.63 -7.70
N PRO A 209 -21.39 -54.42 -6.82
CA PRO A 209 -19.93 -54.50 -6.76
C PRO A 209 -19.32 -54.89 -8.12
N ASN A 210 -18.33 -54.14 -8.59
CA ASN A 210 -17.67 -54.41 -9.86
C ASN A 210 -16.17 -54.05 -9.84
N LEU A 211 -15.37 -54.73 -10.66
CA LEU A 211 -13.97 -54.38 -10.91
C LEU A 211 -13.85 -53.89 -12.35
N LEU A 212 -13.56 -52.60 -12.53
CA LEU A 212 -13.37 -52.01 -13.86
C LEU A 212 -11.88 -51.92 -14.17
N ASN A 213 -11.49 -52.19 -15.41
CA ASN A 213 -10.15 -51.89 -15.88
C ASN A 213 -10.19 -50.62 -16.73
N ALA A 214 -9.44 -49.61 -16.29
CA ALA A 214 -9.30 -48.33 -16.97
C ALA A 214 -7.91 -48.21 -17.59
N SER A 215 -7.86 -47.90 -18.88
CA SER A 215 -6.63 -47.60 -19.60
C SER A 215 -6.73 -46.22 -20.23
N LEU A 216 -5.90 -45.29 -19.75
CA LEU A 216 -5.82 -43.92 -20.22
C LEU A 216 -4.59 -43.77 -21.13
N GLN A 217 -4.82 -43.39 -22.37
CA GLN A 217 -3.78 -43.11 -23.35
C GLN A 217 -3.71 -41.61 -23.61
N ALA A 218 -2.55 -41.01 -23.39
CA ALA A 218 -2.21 -39.64 -23.76
C ALA A 218 -1.03 -39.64 -24.74
N LYS A 219 -0.69 -38.48 -25.33
CA LYS A 219 0.37 -38.38 -26.34
C LYS A 219 1.75 -38.84 -25.81
N ASP A 220 2.04 -38.59 -24.54
CA ASP A 220 3.35 -38.80 -23.92
C ASP A 220 3.37 -39.94 -22.87
N GLY A 221 2.35 -40.82 -22.85
CA GLY A 221 2.33 -41.99 -21.98
C GLY A 221 0.97 -42.71 -21.89
N SER A 222 0.97 -43.93 -21.33
CA SER A 222 -0.24 -44.71 -21.04
C SER A 222 -0.28 -45.11 -19.56
N LEU A 223 -1.41 -44.85 -18.89
CA LEU A 223 -1.67 -45.27 -17.52
C LEU A 223 -2.77 -46.34 -17.53
N SER A 224 -2.55 -47.47 -16.87
CA SER A 224 -3.58 -48.49 -16.66
C SER A 224 -3.80 -48.71 -15.17
N LYS A 225 -5.07 -48.78 -14.75
CA LYS A 225 -5.46 -48.98 -13.35
C LYS A 225 -6.73 -49.82 -13.26
N THR A 226 -6.77 -50.76 -12.33
CA THR A 226 -8.00 -51.44 -11.93
C THR A 226 -8.71 -50.58 -10.89
N ILE A 227 -9.98 -50.26 -11.17
CA ILE A 227 -10.88 -49.50 -10.31
C ILE A 227 -11.73 -50.49 -9.53
N ASP A 228 -11.57 -50.47 -8.22
CA ASP A 228 -12.41 -51.23 -7.30
C ASP A 228 -13.69 -50.45 -6.98
N LEU A 229 -14.83 -50.99 -7.43
CA LEU A 229 -16.18 -50.52 -7.09
C LEU A 229 -16.87 -51.52 -6.16
N SER A 230 -16.14 -52.05 -5.18
CA SER A 230 -16.64 -53.04 -4.22
C SER A 230 -17.83 -52.55 -3.39
N ASN A 231 -17.93 -51.25 -3.13
CA ASN A 231 -19.10 -50.62 -2.54
C ASN A 231 -20.04 -50.10 -3.64
N SER A 232 -21.33 -50.48 -3.59
CA SER A 232 -22.37 -49.86 -4.41
C SER A 232 -22.52 -48.39 -4.02
N GLY A 233 -22.61 -47.50 -5.02
CA GLY A 233 -22.76 -46.06 -4.77
C GLY A 233 -22.01 -45.23 -5.80
N CYS A 234 -21.63 -44.02 -5.38
CA CYS A 234 -21.00 -43.02 -6.23
C CYS A 234 -19.52 -42.86 -5.87
N SER A 235 -18.66 -42.73 -6.88
CA SER A 235 -17.20 -42.69 -6.74
C SER A 235 -16.57 -41.68 -7.70
N LYS A 236 -15.45 -41.09 -7.25
CA LYS A 236 -14.57 -40.26 -8.08
C LYS A 236 -13.27 -41.00 -8.34
N ILE A 237 -12.93 -41.18 -9.61
CA ILE A 237 -11.68 -41.82 -10.04
C ILE A 237 -10.75 -40.76 -10.59
N LEU A 238 -9.61 -40.55 -9.92
CA LEU A 238 -8.58 -39.62 -10.35
C LEU A 238 -7.57 -40.30 -11.26
N PHE A 239 -7.22 -39.61 -12.33
CA PHE A 239 -6.14 -39.93 -13.24
C PHE A 239 -5.21 -38.72 -13.36
N ASP A 240 -3.93 -38.92 -13.03
CA ASP A 240 -2.89 -37.94 -13.29
C ASP A 240 -2.49 -38.01 -14.77
N LEU A 241 -2.57 -36.89 -15.48
CA LEU A 241 -2.22 -36.75 -16.88
C LEU A 241 -0.81 -36.14 -16.97
N PRO A 242 0.12 -36.74 -17.74
CA PRO A 242 1.42 -36.15 -17.99
C PRO A 242 1.29 -35.05 -19.04
N ASP A 243 0.71 -33.91 -18.65
CA ASP A 243 0.58 -32.74 -19.51
C ASP A 243 -0.09 -33.06 -20.86
N ALA A 244 -1.31 -33.59 -20.81
CA ALA A 244 -2.04 -34.05 -21.99
C ALA A 244 -2.99 -32.99 -22.57
N ASN A 245 -2.81 -32.65 -23.85
CA ASN A 245 -3.78 -31.89 -24.65
C ASN A 245 -4.85 -32.77 -25.32
N GLN A 246 -4.65 -34.09 -25.30
CA GLN A 246 -5.57 -35.08 -25.84
C GLN A 246 -5.42 -36.37 -25.03
N PHE A 247 -6.54 -37.00 -24.72
CA PHE A 247 -6.55 -38.33 -24.12
C PHE A 247 -7.63 -39.23 -24.73
N THR A 248 -7.43 -40.54 -24.59
CA THR A 248 -8.43 -41.58 -24.80
C THR A 248 -8.49 -42.46 -23.57
N LEU A 249 -9.61 -42.47 -22.86
CA LEU A 249 -9.86 -43.34 -21.72
C LEU A 249 -10.70 -44.53 -22.18
N SER A 250 -10.15 -45.73 -22.09
CA SER A 250 -10.87 -46.99 -22.28
C SER A 250 -11.31 -47.55 -20.94
N LEU A 251 -12.59 -47.91 -20.82
CA LEU A 251 -13.13 -48.62 -19.66
C LEU A 251 -13.62 -49.99 -20.10
N SER A 252 -13.15 -51.03 -19.42
CA SER A 252 -13.49 -52.44 -19.67
C SER A 252 -13.86 -53.16 -18.37
N GLY A 253 -14.47 -54.35 -18.48
CA GLY A 253 -15.02 -55.07 -17.31
C GLY A 253 -16.37 -54.50 -16.84
N ILE A 254 -17.08 -53.80 -17.73
CA ILE A 254 -18.35 -53.14 -17.42
C ILE A 254 -19.48 -54.17 -17.32
N LYS A 255 -20.22 -54.16 -16.21
CA LYS A 255 -21.55 -54.77 -16.09
C LYS A 255 -22.60 -53.83 -16.69
N LEU A 256 -23.13 -54.19 -17.85
CA LEU A 256 -24.09 -53.35 -18.59
C LEU A 256 -25.37 -53.15 -17.78
N GLY A 257 -25.90 -51.93 -17.81
CA GLY A 257 -27.10 -51.55 -17.05
C GLY A 257 -26.87 -51.28 -15.55
N GLU A 258 -25.67 -51.54 -15.02
CA GLU A 258 -25.34 -51.37 -13.60
C GLU A 258 -24.29 -50.28 -13.33
N LEU A 259 -23.69 -49.71 -14.38
CA LEU A 259 -22.72 -48.61 -14.32
C LEU A 259 -23.33 -47.35 -14.94
N TYR A 260 -23.14 -46.22 -14.26
CA TYR A 260 -23.57 -44.90 -14.70
C TYR A 260 -22.37 -43.97 -14.69
N LEU A 261 -22.12 -43.27 -15.79
CA LEU A 261 -21.13 -42.20 -15.86
C LEU A 261 -21.88 -40.87 -15.75
N ASP A 262 -21.61 -40.10 -14.71
CA ASP A 262 -22.30 -38.82 -14.51
C ASP A 262 -21.60 -37.70 -15.31
N THR A 263 -20.28 -37.58 -15.20
CA THR A 263 -19.48 -36.51 -15.85
C THR A 263 -17.98 -36.79 -15.69
N ILE A 264 -17.14 -36.00 -16.36
CA ILE A 264 -15.70 -35.90 -16.09
C ILE A 264 -15.32 -34.46 -15.74
N SER A 265 -14.30 -34.27 -14.89
CA SER A 265 -13.62 -32.98 -14.71
C SER A 265 -12.26 -33.02 -15.40
N LEU A 266 -11.91 -31.96 -16.14
CA LEU A 266 -10.58 -31.77 -16.73
C LEU A 266 -9.93 -30.52 -16.14
N GLU A 267 -8.80 -30.70 -15.47
CA GLU A 267 -8.15 -29.66 -14.67
C GLU A 267 -6.65 -29.57 -14.96
N THR A 268 -6.08 -28.39 -14.72
CA THR A 268 -4.64 -28.14 -14.69
C THR A 268 -4.15 -28.07 -13.24
N ASP A 269 -2.87 -27.77 -13.03
CA ASP A 269 -2.31 -27.64 -11.67
C ASP A 269 -2.73 -26.35 -10.97
N TYR A 270 -3.06 -25.30 -11.73
CA TYR A 270 -3.50 -24.04 -11.16
C TYR A 270 -4.43 -23.24 -12.07
N GLY A 271 -5.41 -22.59 -11.47
CA GLY A 271 -6.26 -21.59 -12.13
C GLY A 271 -7.75 -21.79 -11.85
N ILE A 272 -8.58 -21.23 -12.73
CA ILE A 272 -10.04 -21.36 -12.66
C ILE A 272 -10.52 -22.52 -13.53
N ALA A 273 -11.23 -23.47 -12.93
CA ALA A 273 -11.99 -24.51 -13.64
C ALA A 273 -13.47 -24.11 -13.67
N TYR A 274 -13.95 -23.70 -14.85
CA TYR A 274 -15.30 -23.17 -15.03
C TYR A 274 -16.22 -24.20 -15.70
N SER A 275 -17.27 -24.61 -15.00
CA SER A 275 -18.17 -25.72 -15.39
C SER A 275 -19.56 -25.22 -15.77
N PRO A 276 -19.86 -25.03 -17.07
CA PRO A 276 -21.20 -24.67 -17.52
C PRO A 276 -22.12 -25.90 -17.56
N VAL A 277 -23.21 -25.88 -16.78
CA VAL A 277 -24.18 -26.96 -16.68
C VAL A 277 -25.55 -26.41 -17.02
N SER A 278 -26.03 -26.73 -18.22
CA SER A 278 -27.22 -26.08 -18.78
C SER A 278 -28.16 -27.03 -19.47
N ARG A 279 -29.48 -26.88 -19.33
CA ARG A 279 -30.46 -27.70 -20.08
C ARG A 279 -31.53 -26.79 -20.66
N GLN A 280 -31.96 -27.11 -21.88
CA GLN A 280 -33.02 -26.35 -22.51
C GLN A 280 -34.35 -26.66 -21.83
N GLY A 281 -35.10 -25.61 -21.48
CA GLY A 281 -36.51 -25.72 -21.06
C GLY A 281 -36.74 -26.17 -19.61
N ILE A 282 -35.69 -26.42 -18.84
CA ILE A 282 -35.84 -26.72 -17.40
C ILE A 282 -36.04 -25.45 -16.59
N GLU A 283 -36.62 -25.64 -15.40
CA GLU A 283 -36.67 -24.67 -14.32
C GLU A 283 -35.67 -25.06 -13.22
N MET A 284 -35.38 -24.11 -12.34
CA MET A 284 -34.51 -24.35 -11.19
C MET A 284 -35.03 -25.47 -10.27
N ASN A 285 -36.35 -25.60 -10.12
CA ASN A 285 -36.97 -26.64 -9.30
C ASN A 285 -36.76 -28.04 -9.85
N ASP A 286 -36.57 -28.19 -11.17
CA ASP A 286 -36.32 -29.51 -11.76
C ASP A 286 -35.04 -30.12 -11.19
N LEU A 287 -34.08 -29.31 -10.71
CA LEU A 287 -32.88 -29.79 -10.03
C LEU A 287 -33.19 -30.67 -8.80
N LEU A 288 -34.38 -30.54 -8.21
CA LEU A 288 -34.85 -31.38 -7.10
C LEU A 288 -35.27 -32.80 -7.54
N THR A 289 -35.46 -33.04 -8.83
CA THR A 289 -35.79 -34.38 -9.38
C THR A 289 -34.61 -35.35 -9.32
N VAL A 290 -33.38 -34.82 -9.21
CA VAL A 290 -32.17 -35.62 -9.00
C VAL A 290 -32.25 -36.29 -7.63
N PRO A 291 -32.01 -37.61 -7.52
CA PRO A 291 -32.02 -38.31 -6.23
C PRO A 291 -31.05 -37.70 -5.22
N GLU A 292 -31.48 -37.61 -3.95
CA GLU A 292 -30.72 -36.98 -2.87
C GLU A 292 -29.34 -37.60 -2.66
N GLU A 293 -29.24 -38.92 -2.72
CA GLU A 293 -27.97 -39.64 -2.59
C GLU A 293 -26.99 -39.35 -3.74
N ASN A 294 -27.50 -39.27 -4.98
CA ASN A 294 -26.68 -38.97 -6.16
C ASN A 294 -26.18 -37.53 -6.09
N PHE A 295 -27.08 -36.58 -5.81
CA PHE A 295 -26.75 -35.17 -5.65
C PHE A 295 -25.69 -34.96 -4.55
N ALA A 296 -25.95 -35.48 -3.36
CA ALA A 296 -25.07 -35.35 -2.20
C ALA A 296 -23.68 -35.90 -2.48
N CYS A 297 -23.59 -37.06 -3.13
CA CYS A 297 -22.31 -37.67 -3.43
C CYS A 297 -21.50 -36.83 -4.43
N GLY A 298 -22.05 -36.52 -5.60
CA GLY A 298 -21.31 -35.81 -6.63
C GLY A 298 -20.89 -34.41 -6.19
N MET A 299 -21.79 -33.68 -5.51
CA MET A 299 -21.50 -32.34 -5.00
C MET A 299 -20.41 -32.33 -3.92
N ARG A 300 -20.36 -33.33 -3.04
CA ARG A 300 -19.26 -33.47 -2.06
C ARG A 300 -17.94 -33.84 -2.72
N LEU A 301 -17.96 -34.74 -3.71
CA LEU A 301 -16.75 -35.18 -4.41
C LEU A 301 -16.13 -34.08 -5.28
N TYR A 302 -16.96 -33.25 -5.91
CA TYR A 302 -16.47 -32.11 -6.70
C TYR A 302 -16.17 -30.88 -5.87
N SER A 303 -16.98 -30.57 -4.84
CA SER A 303 -16.76 -29.45 -3.90
C SER A 303 -16.47 -28.11 -4.61
N PRO A 304 -17.45 -27.50 -5.29
CA PRO A 304 -17.26 -26.21 -5.97
C PRO A 304 -16.95 -25.08 -4.99
N ASP A 305 -16.30 -24.02 -5.47
CA ASP A 305 -15.98 -22.82 -4.68
C ASP A 305 -17.01 -21.71 -4.87
N LEU A 306 -17.56 -21.63 -6.08
CA LEU A 306 -18.66 -20.76 -6.43
C LEU A 306 -19.71 -21.52 -7.23
N ILE A 307 -20.98 -21.35 -6.84
CA ILE A 307 -22.13 -21.88 -7.57
C ILE A 307 -22.96 -20.70 -8.06
N LEU A 308 -23.09 -20.58 -9.38
CA LEU A 308 -23.93 -19.59 -10.06
C LEU A 308 -25.25 -20.24 -10.45
N PHE A 309 -26.36 -19.59 -10.12
CA PHE A 309 -27.70 -19.96 -10.59
C PHE A 309 -28.21 -18.90 -11.55
N GLN A 310 -28.50 -19.29 -12.79
CA GLN A 310 -29.10 -18.41 -13.79
C GLN A 310 -30.37 -19.05 -14.36
N PHE A 311 -31.48 -18.79 -13.66
CA PHE A 311 -32.84 -19.29 -13.94
C PHE A 311 -33.86 -18.16 -13.74
N GLY A 312 -35.12 -18.41 -14.07
CA GLY A 312 -36.24 -17.49 -13.89
C GLY A 312 -36.94 -17.11 -15.19
N VAL A 313 -36.30 -17.34 -16.35
CA VAL A 313 -36.90 -17.02 -17.65
C VAL A 313 -38.02 -18.01 -17.97
N ASN A 314 -37.80 -19.31 -17.82
CA ASN A 314 -38.85 -20.32 -18.03
C ASN A 314 -39.93 -20.23 -16.95
N GLU A 315 -39.54 -20.01 -15.71
CA GLU A 315 -40.46 -19.84 -14.57
C GLU A 315 -41.41 -18.67 -14.80
N SER A 316 -40.93 -17.54 -15.33
CA SER A 316 -41.80 -16.40 -15.63
C SER A 316 -42.92 -16.76 -16.62
N GLN A 317 -42.62 -17.56 -17.64
CA GLN A 317 -43.61 -18.01 -18.62
C GLN A 317 -44.58 -19.02 -18.01
N ASN A 318 -44.08 -19.99 -17.27
CA ASN A 318 -44.92 -21.03 -16.68
C ASN A 318 -45.82 -20.48 -15.59
N MET A 319 -45.37 -19.51 -14.79
CA MET A 319 -46.20 -18.80 -13.82
C MET A 319 -47.35 -18.06 -14.50
N LEU A 320 -47.11 -17.39 -15.63
CA LEU A 320 -48.16 -16.72 -16.40
C LEU A 320 -49.22 -17.73 -16.91
N HIS A 321 -48.79 -18.88 -17.43
CA HIS A 321 -49.70 -19.89 -18.00
C HIS A 321 -50.46 -20.70 -16.94
N SER A 322 -49.77 -21.12 -15.87
CA SER A 322 -50.33 -21.99 -14.81
C SER A 322 -51.04 -21.22 -13.70
N LYS A 323 -50.85 -19.90 -13.62
CA LYS A 323 -51.27 -19.04 -12.50
C LYS A 323 -50.68 -19.50 -11.16
N GLU A 324 -49.49 -20.08 -11.17
CA GLU A 324 -48.80 -20.50 -9.96
C GLU A 324 -48.49 -19.28 -9.06
N PRO A 325 -48.81 -19.33 -7.75
CA PRO A 325 -48.48 -18.27 -6.82
C PRO A 325 -46.96 -18.06 -6.69
N ILE A 326 -46.52 -16.81 -6.58
CA ILE A 326 -45.10 -16.47 -6.36
C ILE A 326 -44.52 -17.11 -5.08
N GLN A 327 -45.37 -17.33 -4.07
CA GLN A 327 -44.97 -18.01 -2.84
C GLN A 327 -44.48 -19.45 -3.10
N THR A 328 -45.11 -20.16 -4.03
CA THR A 328 -44.69 -21.52 -4.41
C THR A 328 -43.32 -21.50 -5.09
N TYR A 329 -43.04 -20.51 -5.94
CA TYR A 329 -41.70 -20.31 -6.51
C TYR A 329 -40.65 -20.03 -5.42
N LYS A 330 -40.97 -19.17 -4.45
CA LYS A 330 -40.07 -18.86 -3.32
C LYS A 330 -39.76 -20.11 -2.48
N GLU A 331 -40.75 -20.95 -2.21
CA GLU A 331 -40.57 -22.23 -1.50
C GLU A 331 -39.67 -23.20 -2.29
N LYS A 332 -39.91 -23.34 -3.59
CA LYS A 332 -39.07 -24.17 -4.48
C LYS A 332 -37.62 -23.68 -4.50
N LEU A 333 -37.40 -22.37 -4.68
CA LEU A 333 -36.07 -21.75 -4.64
C LEU A 333 -35.38 -21.98 -3.28
N THR A 334 -36.12 -21.84 -2.18
CA THR A 334 -35.63 -22.09 -0.83
C THR A 334 -35.14 -23.53 -0.67
N ASN A 335 -35.92 -24.51 -1.14
CA ASN A 335 -35.54 -25.93 -1.10
C ASN A 335 -34.27 -26.20 -1.90
N VAL A 336 -34.12 -25.60 -3.08
CA VAL A 336 -32.90 -25.71 -3.88
C VAL A 336 -31.70 -25.12 -3.13
N VAL A 337 -31.78 -23.88 -2.64
CA VAL A 337 -30.68 -23.23 -1.90
C VAL A 337 -30.28 -24.04 -0.65
N GLN A 338 -31.26 -24.50 0.13
CA GLN A 338 -31.01 -25.35 1.30
C GLN A 338 -30.29 -26.64 0.93
N ARG A 339 -30.70 -27.29 -0.16
CA ARG A 339 -30.07 -28.52 -0.65
C ARG A 339 -28.59 -28.31 -0.98
N PHE A 340 -28.26 -27.24 -1.71
CA PHE A 340 -26.86 -26.93 -2.04
C PHE A 340 -26.05 -26.56 -0.80
N LYS A 341 -26.56 -25.72 0.10
CA LYS A 341 -25.86 -25.38 1.35
C LYS A 341 -25.63 -26.57 2.26
N LYS A 342 -26.57 -27.53 2.32
CA LYS A 342 -26.46 -28.75 3.12
C LYS A 342 -25.25 -29.61 2.70
N TYR A 343 -24.95 -29.68 1.41
CA TYR A 343 -23.87 -30.53 0.89
C TYR A 343 -22.58 -29.77 0.57
N ASN A 344 -22.65 -28.45 0.42
CA ASN A 344 -21.49 -27.58 0.18
C ASN A 344 -21.56 -26.29 1.03
N PRO A 345 -21.42 -26.39 2.36
CA PRO A 345 -21.56 -25.23 3.25
C PRO A 345 -20.45 -24.17 3.04
N ASN A 346 -19.33 -24.55 2.44
CA ASN A 346 -18.19 -23.66 2.19
C ASN A 346 -18.22 -22.98 0.83
N SER A 347 -19.12 -23.38 -0.07
CA SER A 347 -19.26 -22.76 -1.39
C SER A 347 -19.98 -21.43 -1.26
N SER A 348 -19.44 -20.41 -1.92
CA SER A 348 -20.21 -19.19 -2.15
C SER A 348 -21.29 -19.48 -3.20
N ILE A 349 -22.47 -18.89 -3.01
CA ILE A 349 -23.61 -19.01 -3.94
C ILE A 349 -23.94 -17.61 -4.45
N LEU A 350 -24.14 -17.49 -5.76
CA LEU A 350 -24.59 -16.26 -6.41
C LEU A 350 -25.76 -16.56 -7.35
N ILE A 351 -26.90 -15.93 -7.08
CA ILE A 351 -28.09 -15.99 -7.94
C ILE A 351 -28.02 -14.83 -8.94
N LEU A 352 -28.04 -15.17 -10.22
CA LEU A 352 -28.17 -14.23 -11.33
C LEU A 352 -29.65 -14.15 -11.69
N SER A 353 -30.20 -12.94 -11.64
CA SER A 353 -31.61 -12.73 -11.95
C SER A 353 -31.93 -13.05 -13.42
N PRO A 354 -33.19 -13.34 -13.77
CA PRO A 354 -33.56 -13.54 -15.17
C PRO A 354 -33.40 -12.25 -15.98
N TYR A 355 -33.21 -12.41 -17.29
CA TYR A 355 -33.25 -11.27 -18.21
C TYR A 355 -34.68 -10.79 -18.43
N GLU A 356 -34.81 -9.65 -19.09
CA GLU A 356 -36.11 -9.20 -19.54
C GLU A 356 -36.71 -10.22 -20.52
N ARG A 357 -37.88 -10.75 -20.16
CA ARG A 357 -38.73 -11.54 -21.05
C ARG A 357 -39.95 -10.71 -21.47
N ILE A 358 -40.31 -10.76 -22.75
CA ILE A 358 -41.42 -9.98 -23.31
C ILE A 358 -42.55 -10.88 -23.84
N ILE A 359 -43.77 -10.34 -23.83
CA ILE A 359 -44.98 -10.92 -24.44
C ILE A 359 -45.61 -9.92 -25.41
N ALA A 360 -46.23 -10.42 -26.47
CA ALA A 360 -47.02 -9.60 -27.38
C ALA A 360 -48.42 -9.35 -26.78
N THR A 361 -48.82 -8.09 -26.68
CA THR A 361 -50.19 -7.70 -26.33
C THR A 361 -51.14 -7.91 -27.50
N GLN A 362 -52.46 -7.84 -27.24
CA GLN A 362 -53.49 -7.95 -28.29
C GLN A 362 -53.34 -6.90 -29.40
N ASP A 363 -52.73 -5.74 -29.08
CA ASP A 363 -52.44 -4.66 -30.03
C ASP A 363 -51.09 -4.84 -30.78
N GLY A 364 -50.43 -5.98 -30.63
CA GLY A 364 -49.15 -6.29 -31.28
C GLY A 364 -47.93 -5.59 -30.67
N LYS A 365 -48.06 -4.94 -29.51
CA LYS A 365 -46.94 -4.33 -28.78
C LYS A 365 -46.26 -5.36 -27.90
N PHE A 366 -44.93 -5.36 -27.87
CA PHE A 366 -44.19 -6.18 -26.93
C PHE A 366 -44.06 -5.45 -25.58
N VAL A 367 -44.40 -6.14 -24.49
CA VAL A 367 -44.28 -5.64 -23.13
C VAL A 367 -43.57 -6.66 -22.25
N THR A 368 -42.84 -6.18 -21.25
CA THR A 368 -42.19 -7.01 -20.24
C THR A 368 -43.20 -7.87 -19.49
N MET A 369 -42.87 -9.13 -19.25
CA MET A 369 -43.67 -10.01 -18.42
C MET A 369 -43.68 -9.54 -16.96
N PRO A 370 -44.86 -9.34 -16.34
CA PRO A 370 -44.93 -8.87 -14.96
C PRO A 370 -44.33 -9.88 -13.96
N GLU A 371 -44.33 -11.17 -14.29
CA GLU A 371 -43.77 -12.24 -13.45
C GLU A 371 -42.26 -12.08 -13.22
N ILE A 372 -41.52 -11.45 -14.14
CA ILE A 372 -40.08 -11.22 -14.02
C ILE A 372 -39.77 -10.40 -12.76
N ALA A 373 -40.51 -9.32 -12.52
CA ALA A 373 -40.30 -8.47 -11.34
C ALA A 373 -40.59 -9.24 -10.04
N ASN A 374 -41.64 -10.08 -10.03
CA ASN A 374 -41.99 -10.91 -8.88
C ASN A 374 -40.91 -11.96 -8.58
N ILE A 375 -40.38 -12.61 -9.61
CA ILE A 375 -39.29 -13.59 -9.50
C ILE A 375 -38.01 -12.94 -8.96
N ILE A 376 -37.62 -11.78 -9.50
CA ILE A 376 -36.45 -11.02 -9.05
C ILE A 376 -36.60 -10.67 -7.57
N GLN A 377 -37.77 -10.20 -7.15
CA GLN A 377 -38.03 -9.86 -5.75
C GLN A 377 -37.95 -11.09 -4.84
N ALA A 378 -38.56 -12.22 -5.22
CA ALA A 378 -38.46 -13.47 -4.48
C ALA A 378 -37.01 -13.99 -4.39
N GLN A 379 -36.22 -13.87 -5.46
CA GLN A 379 -34.80 -14.22 -5.45
C GLN A 379 -34.00 -13.34 -4.47
N LYS A 380 -34.24 -12.03 -4.46
CA LYS A 380 -33.59 -11.10 -3.50
C LYS A 380 -33.90 -11.48 -2.05
N GLU A 381 -35.17 -11.74 -1.74
CA GLU A 381 -35.60 -12.13 -0.39
C GLU A 381 -34.94 -13.43 0.09
N VAL A 382 -34.89 -14.47 -0.77
CA VAL A 382 -34.18 -15.71 -0.42
C VAL A 382 -32.68 -15.46 -0.28
N CYS A 383 -32.10 -14.60 -1.14
CA CYS A 383 -30.69 -14.28 -1.03
C CYS A 383 -30.34 -13.62 0.31
N GLU A 384 -31.15 -12.68 0.76
CA GLU A 384 -31.00 -12.03 2.07
C GLU A 384 -31.22 -13.00 3.22
N GLU A 385 -32.27 -13.82 3.18
CA GLU A 385 -32.61 -14.81 4.21
C GLU A 385 -31.45 -15.80 4.45
N PHE A 386 -30.84 -16.27 3.37
CA PHE A 386 -29.75 -17.24 3.45
C PHE A 386 -28.36 -16.60 3.49
N GLY A 387 -28.23 -15.28 3.32
CA GLY A 387 -26.92 -14.63 3.19
C GLY A 387 -26.11 -15.18 2.01
N ILE A 388 -26.71 -15.22 0.82
CA ILE A 388 -26.07 -15.58 -0.46
C ILE A 388 -26.13 -14.38 -1.41
N ALA A 389 -25.19 -14.32 -2.34
CA ALA A 389 -25.09 -13.15 -3.22
C ALA A 389 -26.18 -13.15 -4.30
N PHE A 390 -26.56 -11.95 -4.72
CA PHE A 390 -27.54 -11.70 -5.77
C PHE A 390 -26.99 -10.71 -6.80
N TYR A 391 -27.17 -11.00 -8.08
CA TYR A 391 -26.82 -10.09 -9.18
C TYR A 391 -28.05 -9.78 -10.04
N ASP A 392 -28.31 -8.48 -10.24
CA ASP A 392 -29.47 -8.00 -11.00
C ASP A 392 -29.18 -7.96 -12.50
N SER A 393 -29.24 -9.12 -13.16
CA SER A 393 -29.06 -9.24 -14.61
C SER A 393 -30.08 -8.44 -15.42
N PHE A 394 -31.31 -8.32 -14.91
CA PHE A 394 -32.37 -7.54 -15.54
C PHE A 394 -31.94 -6.07 -15.65
N LEU A 395 -31.52 -5.46 -14.54
CA LEU A 395 -31.01 -4.09 -14.55
C LEU A 395 -29.70 -3.95 -15.33
N ALA A 396 -28.82 -4.96 -15.28
CA ALA A 396 -27.55 -4.95 -16.02
C ALA A 396 -27.74 -4.81 -17.55
N LEU A 397 -28.86 -5.29 -18.08
CA LEU A 397 -29.22 -5.20 -19.49
C LEU A 397 -30.21 -4.07 -19.82
N GLY A 398 -30.42 -3.14 -18.86
CA GLY A 398 -31.24 -1.94 -19.02
C GLY A 398 -32.62 -2.00 -18.36
N GLY A 399 -33.05 -3.16 -17.89
CA GLY A 399 -34.34 -3.35 -17.24
C GLY A 399 -35.53 -3.22 -18.20
N GLN A 400 -36.66 -2.74 -17.69
CA GLN A 400 -37.94 -2.75 -18.41
C GLN A 400 -37.87 -1.99 -19.74
N GLY A 401 -38.35 -2.60 -20.81
CA GLY A 401 -38.46 -2.03 -22.16
C GLY A 401 -37.15 -1.96 -22.95
N HIS A 402 -36.07 -2.57 -22.48
CA HIS A 402 -34.76 -2.51 -23.12
C HIS A 402 -34.48 -3.68 -24.07
N ASN A 403 -35.27 -4.73 -24.04
CA ASN A 403 -35.12 -5.91 -24.90
C ASN A 403 -35.21 -5.54 -26.40
N GLU A 404 -36.20 -4.73 -26.81
CA GLU A 404 -36.29 -4.27 -28.20
C GLU A 404 -35.09 -3.41 -28.63
N LEU A 405 -34.55 -2.58 -27.73
CA LEU A 405 -33.34 -1.80 -28.01
C LEU A 405 -32.13 -2.72 -28.21
N MET A 406 -31.99 -3.74 -27.37
CA MET A 406 -30.92 -4.72 -27.43
C MET A 406 -31.03 -5.61 -28.67
N TYR A 407 -32.24 -5.99 -29.06
CA TYR A 407 -32.50 -6.67 -30.33
C TYR A 407 -32.09 -5.83 -31.54
N ASN A 408 -32.51 -4.57 -31.59
CA ASN A 408 -32.19 -3.66 -32.71
C ASN A 408 -30.67 -3.42 -32.84
N LYS A 409 -29.92 -3.58 -31.75
CA LYS A 409 -28.44 -3.51 -31.74
C LYS A 409 -27.76 -4.85 -32.03
N GLY A 410 -28.52 -5.93 -32.27
CA GLY A 410 -27.99 -7.26 -32.56
C GLY A 410 -27.50 -8.05 -31.33
N TYR A 411 -27.83 -7.62 -30.11
CA TYR A 411 -27.45 -8.33 -28.88
C TYR A 411 -28.42 -9.46 -28.50
N ILE A 412 -29.65 -9.43 -29.00
CA ILE A 412 -30.68 -10.44 -28.75
C ILE A 412 -31.03 -11.15 -30.06
N GLN A 413 -31.32 -12.44 -29.99
CA GLN A 413 -31.75 -13.28 -31.10
C GLN A 413 -33.16 -12.90 -31.59
N PRO A 414 -33.59 -13.36 -32.78
CA PRO A 414 -34.94 -13.10 -33.29
C PRO A 414 -36.08 -13.52 -32.36
N ASP A 415 -35.84 -14.46 -31.45
CA ASP A 415 -36.80 -14.93 -30.44
C ASP A 415 -37.00 -13.96 -29.26
N ARG A 416 -36.29 -12.83 -29.24
CA ARG A 416 -36.39 -11.78 -28.21
C ARG A 416 -36.12 -12.25 -26.79
N THR A 417 -35.45 -13.38 -26.61
CA THR A 417 -35.19 -13.96 -25.29
C THR A 417 -33.73 -14.33 -25.12
N HIS A 418 -33.14 -14.97 -26.13
CA HIS A 418 -31.76 -15.44 -26.03
C HIS A 418 -30.79 -14.38 -26.54
N LEU A 419 -29.63 -14.25 -25.89
CA LEU A 419 -28.57 -13.37 -26.35
C LEU A 419 -27.91 -13.95 -27.60
N THR A 420 -27.44 -13.08 -28.50
CA THR A 420 -26.46 -13.45 -29.54
C THR A 420 -25.09 -13.65 -28.89
N ARG A 421 -24.08 -14.13 -29.64
CA ARG A 421 -22.69 -14.19 -29.13
C ARG A 421 -22.25 -12.82 -28.60
N ILE A 422 -22.46 -11.76 -29.37
CA ILE A 422 -22.06 -10.39 -29.01
C ILE A 422 -22.82 -9.92 -27.75
N GLY A 423 -24.11 -10.25 -27.63
CA GLY A 423 -24.89 -9.93 -26.42
C GLY A 423 -24.41 -10.71 -25.19
N GLY A 424 -24.07 -11.99 -25.36
CA GLY A 424 -23.51 -12.83 -24.31
C GLY A 424 -22.15 -12.31 -23.82
N ASP A 425 -21.28 -11.91 -24.75
CA ASP A 425 -19.98 -11.32 -24.43
C ASP A 425 -20.14 -10.00 -23.66
N TYR A 426 -21.08 -9.15 -24.10
CA TYR A 426 -21.40 -7.89 -23.42
C TYR A 426 -21.87 -8.12 -21.99
N TYR A 427 -22.86 -9.01 -21.78
CA TYR A 427 -23.36 -9.34 -20.45
C TYR A 427 -22.28 -9.95 -19.56
N ALA A 428 -21.51 -10.91 -20.08
CA ALA A 428 -20.42 -11.56 -19.36
C ALA A 428 -19.37 -10.56 -18.88
N GLY A 429 -19.01 -9.56 -19.70
CA GLY A 429 -18.07 -8.51 -19.32
C GLY A 429 -18.58 -7.66 -18.15
N ILE A 430 -19.86 -7.28 -18.15
CA ILE A 430 -20.45 -6.49 -17.04
C ILE A 430 -20.47 -7.34 -15.76
N LEU A 431 -20.98 -8.56 -15.84
CA LEU A 431 -21.05 -9.47 -14.70
C LEU A 431 -19.67 -9.75 -14.10
N TYR A 432 -18.68 -10.04 -14.96
CA TYR A 432 -17.31 -10.26 -14.52
C TYR A 432 -16.73 -9.03 -13.81
N ASN A 433 -16.90 -7.84 -14.40
CA ASN A 433 -16.37 -6.60 -13.83
C ASN A 433 -16.98 -6.29 -12.45
N GLU A 434 -18.28 -6.55 -12.24
CA GLU A 434 -18.93 -6.36 -10.94
C GLU A 434 -18.37 -7.35 -9.90
N ILE A 435 -18.21 -8.63 -10.25
CA ILE A 435 -17.60 -9.64 -9.36
C ILE A 435 -16.14 -9.28 -9.05
N TYR A 436 -15.35 -8.89 -10.05
CA TYR A 436 -13.94 -8.52 -9.90
C TYR A 436 -13.79 -7.24 -9.07
N THR A 437 -14.65 -6.24 -9.27
CA THR A 437 -14.67 -5.02 -8.46
C THR A 437 -15.00 -5.32 -7.00
N ALA A 438 -15.95 -6.23 -6.74
CA ALA A 438 -16.27 -6.69 -5.39
C ALA A 438 -15.08 -7.41 -4.74
N TYR A 439 -14.38 -8.26 -5.50
CA TYR A 439 -13.14 -8.92 -5.05
C TYR A 439 -12.05 -7.90 -4.66
N GLN A 440 -11.77 -6.91 -5.52
CA GLN A 440 -10.78 -5.88 -5.24
C GLN A 440 -11.14 -5.03 -4.01
N LYS A 441 -12.41 -4.68 -3.83
CA LYS A 441 -12.88 -4.00 -2.62
C LYS A 441 -12.75 -4.87 -1.38
N PHE A 442 -13.05 -6.17 -1.47
CA PHE A 442 -12.85 -7.11 -0.37
C PHE A 442 -11.37 -7.18 0.06
N LEU A 443 -10.44 -7.23 -0.89
CA LEU A 443 -9.00 -7.15 -0.61
C LEU A 443 -8.60 -5.82 0.02
N GLY A 444 -9.08 -4.70 -0.51
CA GLY A 444 -8.85 -3.38 0.07
C GLY A 444 -9.35 -3.26 1.51
N HIS A 445 -10.50 -3.89 1.84
CA HIS A 445 -10.99 -3.98 3.22
C HIS A 445 -10.13 -4.89 4.10
N GLN A 446 -9.60 -6.01 3.58
CA GLN A 446 -8.67 -6.88 4.30
C GLN A 446 -7.35 -6.17 4.59
N GLU A 447 -6.75 -5.52 3.58
CA GLU A 447 -5.54 -4.72 3.75
C GLU A 447 -5.78 -3.54 4.67
N PHE A 448 -6.91 -2.84 4.58
CA PHE A 448 -7.27 -1.77 5.50
C PHE A 448 -7.48 -2.29 6.92
N SER A 449 -8.15 -3.42 7.13
CA SER A 449 -8.32 -4.02 8.45
C SER A 449 -7.00 -4.51 9.03
N LYS A 450 -6.15 -5.13 8.22
CA LYS A 450 -4.81 -5.58 8.61
C LYS A 450 -3.87 -4.41 8.86
N LYS A 451 -3.99 -3.33 8.08
CA LYS A 451 -3.28 -2.07 8.30
C LYS A 451 -3.81 -1.35 9.52
N LEU A 452 -5.12 -1.37 9.79
CA LEU A 452 -5.75 -0.82 10.99
C LEU A 452 -5.40 -1.64 12.23
N GLU A 453 -5.27 -2.95 12.12
CA GLU A 453 -4.84 -3.85 13.18
C GLU A 453 -3.33 -3.72 13.42
N LEU A 454 -2.53 -3.60 12.36
CA LEU A 454 -1.10 -3.28 12.43
C LEU A 454 -0.88 -1.84 12.94
N GLU A 455 -1.76 -0.90 12.59
CA GLU A 455 -1.76 0.48 13.09
C GLU A 455 -2.26 0.53 14.52
N LYS A 456 -3.20 -0.31 14.94
CA LYS A 456 -3.61 -0.50 16.35
C LYS A 456 -2.47 -1.12 17.15
N LEU A 457 -1.81 -2.16 16.64
CA LEU A 457 -0.62 -2.77 17.23
C LEU A 457 0.57 -1.79 17.26
N LYS A 458 0.72 -0.92 16.25
CA LYS A 458 1.70 0.18 16.25
C LYS A 458 1.29 1.31 17.19
N LYS A 459 0.00 1.64 17.30
CA LYS A 459 -0.55 2.65 18.25
C LYS A 459 -0.37 2.19 19.68
N GLU A 460 -0.58 0.91 19.97
CA GLU A 460 -0.28 0.30 21.28
C GLU A 460 1.23 0.27 21.59
N LYS A 461 2.10 0.40 20.56
CA LYS A 461 3.56 0.44 20.69
C LYS A 461 4.21 1.82 20.57
N ASN A 462 3.48 2.89 20.24
CA ASN A 462 4.09 4.20 20.00
C ASN A 462 4.48 4.89 21.32
N LYS A 463 5.67 4.53 21.82
CA LYS A 463 6.44 5.31 22.79
C LYS A 463 7.38 6.33 22.12
N GLU A 464 7.35 6.46 20.79
CA GLU A 464 8.29 7.28 20.03
C GLU A 464 8.06 8.79 20.24
N ILE A 465 9.13 9.53 20.55
CA ILE A 465 9.03 10.97 20.81
C ILE A 465 9.59 11.78 19.62
N TYR A 466 8.72 12.20 18.71
CA TYR A 466 9.07 13.11 17.60
C TYR A 466 9.10 14.57 18.03
N PHE A 467 9.99 15.40 17.48
CA PHE A 467 10.15 16.82 17.86
C PHE A 467 8.90 17.69 17.63
N ASN A 468 8.06 17.33 16.66
CA ASN A 468 6.78 17.98 16.37
C ASN A 468 5.59 17.35 17.13
N SER A 469 5.84 16.42 18.07
CA SER A 469 4.80 15.78 18.87
C SER A 469 4.54 16.50 20.20
N LYS A 470 3.33 16.30 20.75
CA LYS A 470 2.99 16.72 22.12
C LYS A 470 3.91 16.07 23.17
N ALA A 471 4.30 14.80 22.94
CA ALA A 471 5.21 14.07 23.83
C ALA A 471 6.57 14.77 23.96
N TYR A 472 7.13 15.31 22.86
CA TYR A 472 8.38 16.06 22.91
C TYR A 472 8.24 17.36 23.71
N ALA A 473 7.12 18.07 23.57
CA ALA A 473 6.88 19.29 24.34
C ALA A 473 6.89 19.02 25.84
N TYR A 474 6.17 17.99 26.31
CA TYR A 474 6.16 17.60 27.73
C TYR A 474 7.53 17.13 28.21
N PHE A 475 8.18 16.26 27.43
CA PHE A 475 9.53 15.79 27.69
C PHE A 475 10.51 16.96 27.83
N PHE A 476 10.52 17.88 26.88
CA PHE A 476 11.43 19.03 26.87
C PHE A 476 11.19 19.97 28.04
N VAL A 477 9.92 20.25 28.39
CA VAL A 477 9.57 21.07 29.56
C VAL A 477 10.07 20.45 30.86
N LEU A 478 9.86 19.13 31.03
CA LEU A 478 10.37 18.40 32.20
C LEU A 478 11.89 18.47 32.29
N VAL A 479 12.58 18.16 31.18
CA VAL A 479 14.05 18.20 31.09
C VAL A 479 14.57 19.60 31.36
N PHE A 480 13.91 20.64 30.84
CA PHE A 480 14.27 22.02 31.09
C PHE A 480 14.22 22.34 32.59
N PHE A 481 13.10 22.10 33.27
CA PHE A 481 12.97 22.43 34.69
C PHE A 481 13.99 21.68 35.55
N VAL A 482 14.14 20.36 35.37
CA VAL A 482 15.13 19.57 36.12
C VAL A 482 16.55 20.07 35.83
N SER A 483 16.89 20.29 34.55
CA SER A 483 18.22 20.81 34.18
C SER A 483 18.48 22.22 34.72
N ALA A 484 17.44 23.04 34.90
CA ALA A 484 17.56 24.37 35.48
C ALA A 484 17.95 24.29 36.96
N PHE A 485 17.32 23.38 37.75
CA PHE A 485 17.70 23.12 39.14
C PHE A 485 19.14 22.63 39.28
N LEU A 486 19.62 21.83 38.33
CA LEU A 486 20.97 21.28 38.32
C LEU A 486 22.05 22.26 37.83
N THR A 487 21.70 23.48 37.40
CA THR A 487 22.64 24.45 36.81
C THR A 487 23.83 24.79 37.71
N ARG A 488 23.63 24.77 39.04
CA ARG A 488 24.71 25.02 40.02
C ARG A 488 25.64 23.83 40.25
N ILE A 489 25.31 22.66 39.71
CA ILE A 489 26.08 21.42 39.86
C ILE A 489 26.38 20.87 38.45
N PRO A 490 27.34 21.47 37.71
CA PRO A 490 27.53 21.22 36.28
C PRO A 490 27.72 19.75 35.90
N ASN A 491 28.48 18.98 36.69
CA ASN A 491 28.70 17.56 36.42
C ASN A 491 27.42 16.73 36.57
N LEU A 492 26.56 17.05 37.55
CA LEU A 492 25.27 16.38 37.73
C LEU A 492 24.30 16.75 36.61
N LYS A 493 24.30 18.02 36.16
CA LYS A 493 23.53 18.44 34.98
C LYS A 493 23.96 17.69 33.71
N ILE A 494 25.26 17.56 33.46
CA ILE A 494 25.79 16.81 32.31
C ILE A 494 25.39 15.33 32.40
N THR A 495 25.50 14.73 33.59
CA THR A 495 25.10 13.34 33.84
C THR A 495 23.61 13.14 33.57
N PHE A 496 22.76 14.01 34.12
CA PHE A 496 21.33 14.02 33.87
C PHE A 496 21.01 14.13 32.37
N LEU A 497 21.60 15.09 31.67
CA LEU A 497 21.38 15.28 30.23
C LEU A 497 21.85 14.08 29.41
N THR A 498 22.92 13.39 29.83
CA THR A 498 23.40 12.16 29.16
C THR A 498 22.35 11.06 29.28
N PHE A 499 21.87 10.77 30.49
CA PHE A 499 20.85 9.73 30.71
C PHE A 499 19.52 10.07 30.04
N VAL A 500 19.07 11.31 30.14
CA VAL A 500 17.86 11.79 29.45
C VAL A 500 17.99 11.62 27.95
N SER A 501 19.18 11.85 27.38
CA SER A 501 19.36 11.71 25.95
C SER A 501 19.41 10.25 25.49
N LEU A 502 20.00 9.36 26.28
CA LEU A 502 19.92 7.92 26.05
C LEU A 502 18.48 7.41 26.18
N TYR A 503 17.74 7.88 27.18
CA TYR A 503 16.32 7.58 27.33
C TYR A 503 15.54 8.04 26.10
N PHE A 504 15.72 9.30 25.68
CA PHE A 504 15.09 9.85 24.49
C PHE A 504 15.36 8.98 23.26
N TYR A 505 16.61 8.60 23.04
CA TYR A 505 16.98 7.71 21.93
C TYR A 505 16.35 6.32 22.04
N SER A 506 16.24 5.77 23.26
CA SER A 506 15.63 4.46 23.49
C SER A 506 14.12 4.43 23.26
N THR A 507 13.46 5.59 23.14
CA THR A 507 12.01 5.67 22.88
C THR A 507 11.62 5.16 21.50
N TRP A 508 12.52 5.21 20.51
CA TRP A 508 12.32 4.57 19.20
C TRP A 508 12.56 3.06 19.28
N ASN A 509 13.73 2.67 19.77
CA ASN A 509 14.06 1.27 20.03
C ASN A 509 15.24 1.17 21.02
N PHE A 510 15.10 0.30 22.02
CA PHE A 510 16.14 0.07 23.00
C PHE A 510 17.40 -0.57 22.41
N LEU A 511 17.27 -1.54 21.49
CA LEU A 511 18.41 -2.32 21.00
C LEU A 511 19.43 -1.46 20.24
N PRO A 512 19.04 -0.56 19.32
CA PRO A 512 19.99 0.36 18.69
C PRO A 512 20.65 1.37 19.66
N THR A 513 20.08 1.59 20.85
CA THR A 513 20.73 2.42 21.89
C THR A 513 22.05 1.81 22.34
N LEU A 514 22.16 0.47 22.32
CA LEU A 514 23.42 -0.21 22.62
C LEU A 514 24.50 0.06 21.57
N LEU A 515 24.13 0.30 20.30
CA LEU A 515 25.07 0.60 19.23
C LEU A 515 25.74 1.96 19.41
N ILE A 516 24.97 2.99 19.75
CA ILE A 516 25.54 4.32 20.01
C ILE A 516 26.42 4.31 21.27
N VAL A 517 26.02 3.59 22.32
CA VAL A 517 26.85 3.42 23.53
C VAL A 517 28.15 2.69 23.18
N PHE A 518 28.07 1.62 22.38
CA PHE A 518 29.24 0.87 21.90
C PHE A 518 30.21 1.74 21.08
N SER A 519 29.71 2.47 20.07
CA SER A 519 30.51 3.44 19.29
C SER A 519 31.16 4.50 20.19
N THR A 520 30.40 5.05 21.15
CA THR A 520 30.91 6.01 22.14
C THR A 520 32.05 5.42 22.97
N CYS A 521 31.90 4.19 23.48
CA CYS A 521 32.95 3.53 24.27
C CYS A 521 34.22 3.30 23.45
N ILE A 522 34.08 2.83 22.20
CA ILE A 522 35.21 2.59 21.30
C ILE A 522 35.98 3.88 21.05
N ASP A 523 35.30 4.95 20.66
CA ASP A 523 35.97 6.19 20.26
C ASP A 523 36.56 6.95 21.44
N TYR A 524 35.93 6.85 22.62
CA TYR A 524 36.53 7.30 23.87
C TYR A 524 37.87 6.60 24.13
N VAL A 525 37.90 5.27 24.11
CA VAL A 525 39.12 4.47 24.37
C VAL A 525 40.17 4.72 23.29
N CYS A 526 39.78 4.68 22.00
CA CYS A 526 40.69 4.91 20.89
C CYS A 526 41.34 6.30 20.96
N SER A 527 40.58 7.35 21.28
CA SER A 527 41.13 8.71 21.40
C SER A 527 42.20 8.84 22.50
N LEU A 528 42.00 8.20 23.65
CA LEU A 528 42.98 8.16 24.74
C LEU A 528 44.24 7.40 24.33
N LEU A 529 44.09 6.29 23.61
CA LEU A 529 45.21 5.49 23.12
C LEU A 529 45.99 6.19 22.00
N ILE A 530 45.31 6.91 21.11
CA ILE A 530 45.96 7.78 20.10
C ILE A 530 46.84 8.80 20.81
N PHE A 531 46.28 9.53 21.78
CA PHE A 531 47.02 10.54 22.52
C PHE A 531 48.20 9.95 23.30
N LYS A 532 48.02 8.81 23.98
CA LYS A 532 49.10 8.10 24.66
C LYS A 532 50.21 7.69 23.69
N ARG A 533 49.91 7.28 22.46
CA ARG A 533 50.96 6.98 21.46
C ARG A 533 51.67 8.23 20.98
N GLN A 534 50.95 9.35 20.83
CA GLN A 534 51.53 10.64 20.47
C GLN A 534 52.52 11.15 21.50
N THR A 535 52.30 10.88 22.80
CA THR A 535 53.28 11.20 23.85
C THR A 535 54.55 10.35 23.77
N PHE A 536 54.51 9.17 23.13
CA PHE A 536 55.68 8.34 22.82
C PHE A 536 56.25 8.58 21.40
N GLY A 537 55.92 9.70 20.76
CA GLY A 537 56.43 10.06 19.43
C GLY A 537 55.79 9.33 18.24
N LYS A 538 54.81 8.44 18.47
CA LYS A 538 54.10 7.70 17.41
C LYS A 538 52.79 8.39 17.04
N ARG A 539 52.29 8.24 15.81
CA ARG A 539 51.02 8.88 15.39
C ARG A 539 49.76 8.26 16.01
N GLY A 540 49.80 6.98 16.40
CA GLY A 540 48.63 6.26 16.91
C GLY A 540 47.67 5.74 15.81
N THR A 541 48.15 5.61 14.57
CA THR A 541 47.35 5.29 13.38
C THR A 541 46.51 4.02 13.50
N VAL A 542 47.01 2.97 14.16
CA VAL A 542 46.26 1.72 14.37
C VAL A 542 44.94 1.95 15.11
N TYR A 543 44.94 2.81 16.13
CA TYR A 543 43.73 3.11 16.90
C TYR A 543 42.77 4.02 16.13
N LEU A 544 43.29 4.92 15.27
CA LEU A 544 42.45 5.67 14.35
C LEU A 544 41.77 4.73 13.34
N VAL A 545 42.52 3.82 12.73
CA VAL A 545 41.98 2.85 11.76
C VAL A 545 40.95 1.94 12.42
N LEU A 546 41.18 1.51 13.66
CA LEU A 546 40.22 0.72 14.43
C LEU A 546 38.90 1.49 14.65
N SER A 547 38.98 2.76 15.10
CA SER A 547 37.82 3.63 15.26
C SER A 547 37.05 3.83 13.95
N LEU A 548 37.75 4.14 12.86
CA LEU A 548 37.16 4.31 11.52
C LEU A 548 36.48 3.02 11.07
N PHE A 549 37.17 1.89 11.17
CA PHE A 549 36.67 0.59 10.73
C PHE A 549 35.40 0.18 11.48
N LEU A 550 35.39 0.26 12.80
CA LEU A 550 34.24 -0.16 13.61
C LEU A 550 33.01 0.71 13.34
N ASN A 551 33.17 2.03 13.31
CA ASN A 551 32.07 2.95 13.02
C ASN A 551 31.51 2.80 11.60
N LEU A 552 32.40 2.71 10.60
CA LEU A 552 31.97 2.52 9.21
C LEU A 552 31.38 1.12 8.97
N SER A 553 31.84 0.10 9.69
CA SER A 553 31.23 -1.25 9.64
C SER A 553 29.81 -1.24 10.18
N LEU A 554 29.56 -0.58 11.32
CA LEU A 554 28.20 -0.43 11.86
C LEU A 554 27.31 0.29 10.85
N LEU A 555 27.78 1.41 10.29
CA LEU A 555 27.03 2.14 9.27
C LEU A 555 26.78 1.26 8.03
N PHE A 556 27.76 0.47 7.59
CA PHE A 556 27.64 -0.43 6.44
C PHE A 556 26.58 -1.51 6.66
N PHE A 557 26.65 -2.26 7.77
CA PHE A 557 25.71 -3.37 8.02
C PHE A 557 24.27 -2.90 8.12
N PHE A 558 24.01 -1.76 8.77
CA PHE A 558 22.64 -1.26 8.96
C PHE A 558 22.11 -0.45 7.78
N LYS A 559 22.96 0.22 7.00
CA LYS A 559 22.52 1.11 5.92
C LYS A 559 22.78 0.57 4.52
N TYR A 560 23.92 -0.08 4.27
CA TYR A 560 24.39 -0.36 2.91
C TYR A 560 24.47 -1.84 2.55
N TYR A 561 24.41 -2.76 3.52
CA TYR A 561 24.55 -4.20 3.28
C TYR A 561 23.54 -4.71 2.25
N ASP A 562 22.26 -4.47 2.49
CA ASP A 562 21.17 -4.94 1.62
C ASP A 562 21.30 -4.33 0.21
N PHE A 563 21.61 -3.03 0.09
CA PHE A 563 21.85 -2.41 -1.21
C PHE A 563 23.05 -3.03 -1.96
N PHE A 564 24.14 -3.29 -1.24
CA PHE A 564 25.34 -3.90 -1.82
C PHE A 564 25.09 -5.35 -2.25
N VAL A 565 24.39 -6.14 -1.43
CA VAL A 565 24.00 -7.52 -1.75
C VAL A 565 23.03 -7.56 -2.92
N SER A 566 22.03 -6.67 -2.98
CA SER A 566 21.14 -6.53 -4.13
C SER A 566 21.94 -6.26 -5.41
N LEU A 567 22.90 -5.34 -5.38
CA LEU A 567 23.76 -5.05 -6.52
C LEU A 567 24.61 -6.26 -6.94
N LEU A 568 25.18 -7.00 -5.98
CA LEU A 568 25.95 -8.22 -6.27
C LEU A 568 25.08 -9.34 -6.85
N ASN A 569 23.90 -9.59 -6.27
CA ASN A 569 22.98 -10.59 -6.78
C ASN A 569 22.56 -10.26 -8.23
N HIS A 570 22.31 -8.98 -8.55
CA HIS A 570 21.99 -8.55 -9.92
C HIS A 570 23.18 -8.61 -10.90
N LEU A 571 24.40 -8.25 -10.47
CA LEU A 571 25.56 -8.15 -11.37
C LEU A 571 26.37 -9.43 -11.52
N VAL A 572 26.42 -10.27 -10.49
CA VAL A 572 27.31 -11.45 -10.41
C VAL A 572 26.54 -12.77 -10.53
N ILE A 573 25.26 -12.78 -10.15
CA ILE A 573 24.42 -14.00 -9.97
C ILE A 573 23.20 -13.93 -10.91
N ASN A 574 23.36 -13.31 -12.09
CA ASN A 574 22.37 -13.52 -13.15
C ASN A 574 22.64 -14.89 -13.80
N GLY A 575 21.95 -15.93 -13.29
CA GLY A 575 21.99 -17.30 -13.85
C GLY A 575 22.65 -18.37 -12.99
N SER A 576 23.11 -18.07 -11.77
CA SER A 576 23.56 -19.08 -10.79
C SER A 576 22.53 -19.28 -9.67
N GLN A 577 22.42 -20.51 -9.14
CA GLN A 577 21.46 -20.85 -8.06
C GLN A 577 21.92 -20.38 -6.66
N VAL A 578 22.91 -19.48 -6.56
CA VAL A 578 23.52 -19.09 -5.28
C VAL A 578 23.18 -17.64 -4.99
N GLU A 579 22.12 -17.40 -4.22
CA GLU A 579 21.71 -16.06 -3.79
C GLU A 579 22.31 -15.72 -2.41
N ILE A 580 22.96 -14.56 -2.28
CA ILE A 580 23.38 -14.06 -0.97
C ILE A 580 22.14 -13.50 -0.27
N SER A 581 21.86 -14.00 0.94
CA SER A 581 20.69 -13.58 1.72
C SER A 581 20.79 -12.13 2.19
N MET A 582 19.69 -11.39 2.02
CA MET A 582 19.49 -10.05 2.59
C MET A 582 19.29 -10.14 4.10
N LEU A 583 19.75 -9.13 4.86
CA LEU A 583 19.64 -9.13 6.32
C LEU A 583 18.42 -8.35 6.82
N HIS A 584 17.90 -7.40 6.05
CA HIS A 584 16.71 -6.60 6.37
C HIS A 584 16.75 -5.99 7.79
N LEU A 585 17.93 -5.53 8.21
CA LEU A 585 18.13 -4.93 9.52
C LEU A 585 17.40 -3.58 9.60
N THR A 586 16.72 -3.34 10.72
CA THR A 586 16.10 -2.04 10.99
C THR A 586 17.17 -0.96 11.15
N LEU A 587 17.12 0.08 10.32
CA LEU A 587 18.07 1.19 10.36
C LEU A 587 17.94 1.97 11.68
N PRO A 588 19.00 2.08 12.50
CA PRO A 588 18.98 2.90 13.70
C PRO A 588 18.85 4.38 13.35
N VAL A 589 17.87 5.05 13.97
CA VAL A 589 17.68 6.49 13.83
C VAL A 589 18.99 7.23 14.11
N GLY A 590 19.38 8.17 13.25
CA GLY A 590 20.55 9.02 13.46
C GLY A 590 21.92 8.33 13.34
N ILE A 591 22.01 7.04 12.92
CA ILE A 591 23.31 6.33 12.78
C ILE A 591 24.31 7.07 11.91
N SER A 592 23.84 7.66 10.83
CA SER A 592 24.67 8.44 9.91
C SER A 592 25.26 9.70 10.59
N PHE A 593 24.50 10.35 11.47
CA PHE A 593 24.89 11.59 12.15
C PHE A 593 25.88 11.31 13.29
N TYR A 594 25.54 10.41 14.22
CA TYR A 594 26.44 10.13 15.35
C TYR A 594 27.73 9.44 14.90
N THR A 595 27.69 8.67 13.80
CA THR A 595 28.91 8.11 13.19
C THR A 595 29.86 9.24 12.77
N PHE A 596 29.38 10.22 11.99
CA PHE A 596 30.21 11.33 11.52
C PHE A 596 30.71 12.21 12.67
N GLN A 597 29.87 12.40 13.68
CA GLN A 597 30.23 13.09 14.91
C GLN A 597 31.39 12.36 15.62
N SER A 598 31.27 11.06 15.84
CA SER A 598 32.27 10.27 16.55
C SER A 598 33.60 10.16 15.77
N LEU A 599 33.53 9.99 14.44
CA LEU A 599 34.71 9.99 13.58
C LEU A 599 35.45 11.33 13.60
N SER A 600 34.74 12.46 13.60
CA SER A 600 35.36 13.79 13.64
C SER A 600 36.27 13.94 14.86
N TYR A 601 35.85 13.40 16.01
CA TYR A 601 36.60 13.47 17.25
C TYR A 601 37.92 12.69 17.21
N THR A 602 37.90 11.44 16.77
CA THR A 602 39.13 10.62 16.73
C THR A 602 40.10 11.15 15.67
N ILE A 603 39.61 11.69 14.56
CA ILE A 603 40.43 12.37 13.55
C ILE A 603 41.05 13.66 14.12
N ASP A 604 40.29 14.50 14.83
CA ASP A 604 40.81 15.75 15.42
C ASP A 604 41.90 15.49 16.46
N VAL A 605 41.73 14.46 17.29
CA VAL A 605 42.76 14.02 18.26
C VAL A 605 43.99 13.48 17.53
N TYR A 606 43.80 12.68 16.48
CA TYR A 606 44.91 12.18 15.65
C TYR A 606 45.69 13.31 14.97
N ARG A 607 44.99 14.35 14.49
CA ARG A 607 45.57 15.56 13.90
C ARG A 607 46.16 16.53 14.92
N LYS A 608 46.10 16.21 16.22
CA LYS A 608 46.52 17.06 17.35
C LYS A 608 45.80 18.42 17.40
N GLN A 609 44.60 18.49 16.83
CA GLN A 609 43.75 19.69 16.86
C GLN A 609 42.94 19.75 18.17
N LEU A 610 42.74 18.61 18.83
CA LEU A 610 42.02 18.49 20.08
C LEU A 610 42.74 17.53 21.04
N THR A 611 42.71 17.83 22.34
CA THR A 611 43.15 16.88 23.38
C THR A 611 41.97 15.98 23.78
N PRO A 612 42.19 14.66 24.00
CA PRO A 612 41.08 13.79 24.34
C PRO A 612 40.43 14.17 25.67
N GLU A 613 39.14 13.91 25.80
CA GLU A 613 38.34 14.17 26.99
C GLU A 613 38.57 12.99 27.94
N LYS A 614 38.90 13.28 29.19
CA LYS A 614 39.20 12.25 30.19
C LYS A 614 37.94 11.84 30.96
N ASN A 615 36.89 12.66 30.96
CA ASN A 615 35.63 12.31 31.59
C ASN A 615 34.69 11.64 30.59
N PHE A 616 34.42 10.34 30.78
CA PHE A 616 33.54 9.56 29.90
C PHE A 616 32.15 10.18 29.77
N THR A 617 31.53 10.64 30.87
CA THR A 617 30.18 11.23 30.82
C THR A 617 30.14 12.51 29.98
N LYS A 618 31.19 13.34 30.00
CA LYS A 618 31.26 14.54 29.14
C LYS A 618 31.38 14.16 27.66
N PHE A 619 32.15 13.11 27.36
CA PHE A 619 32.27 12.59 26.01
C PHE A 619 30.96 11.95 25.53
N ALA A 620 30.34 11.12 26.36
CA ALA A 620 29.04 10.52 26.08
C ALA A 620 27.96 11.60 25.86
N SER A 621 27.92 12.62 26.72
CA SER A 621 27.02 13.78 26.54
C SER A 621 27.23 14.51 25.22
N TYR A 622 28.44 14.51 24.65
CA TYR A 622 28.68 15.07 23.33
C TYR A 622 28.01 14.20 22.27
N VAL A 623 28.32 12.90 22.24
CA VAL A 623 27.80 11.98 21.21
C VAL A 623 26.28 11.83 21.28
N THR A 624 25.72 11.72 22.48
CA THR A 624 24.31 11.35 22.67
C THR A 624 23.37 12.55 22.81
N PHE A 625 23.82 13.80 22.72
CA PHE A 625 23.00 14.97 23.08
C PHE A 625 21.67 15.03 22.31
N PHE A 626 20.53 14.80 22.99
CA PHE A 626 19.25 14.57 22.31
C PHE A 626 18.79 15.66 21.32
N PRO A 627 19.04 16.97 21.54
CA PRO A 627 18.59 17.99 20.59
C PRO A 627 19.22 17.78 19.21
N GLN A 628 20.47 17.31 19.15
CA GLN A 628 21.17 17.10 17.88
C GLN A 628 21.12 15.66 17.37
N LEU A 629 20.88 14.69 18.25
CA LEU A 629 21.20 13.27 18.05
C LEU A 629 20.60 12.64 16.79
N VAL A 630 19.36 12.99 16.50
CA VAL A 630 18.56 12.30 15.48
C VAL A 630 18.78 12.89 14.09
N ALA A 631 18.74 14.22 13.96
CA ALA A 631 18.96 14.94 12.69
C ALA A 631 19.35 16.42 12.91
N GLY A 632 19.97 16.76 14.03
CA GLY A 632 20.47 18.12 14.23
C GLY A 632 21.74 18.40 13.44
N PRO A 633 22.34 19.60 13.61
CA PRO A 633 23.64 19.90 13.02
C PRO A 633 24.68 18.84 13.44
N ILE A 634 25.54 18.41 12.52
CA ILE A 634 26.68 17.55 12.84
C ILE A 634 27.70 18.38 13.64
N VAL A 635 27.64 18.27 14.96
CA VAL A 635 28.46 19.10 15.86
C VAL A 635 29.86 18.53 16.02
N ARG A 636 30.86 19.40 15.89
CA ARG A 636 32.26 19.02 16.06
C ARG A 636 32.68 19.04 17.52
N ALA A 637 33.48 18.07 17.92
CA ALA A 637 33.97 17.94 19.27
C ALA A 637 34.78 19.17 19.72
N ILE A 638 35.54 19.78 18.79
CA ILE A 638 36.36 20.96 19.05
C ILE A 638 35.53 22.20 19.43
N GLU A 639 34.24 22.26 19.07
CA GLU A 639 33.34 23.35 19.42
C GLU A 639 32.52 23.07 20.68
N PHE A 640 32.21 21.79 20.93
CA PHE A 640 31.31 21.36 22.00
C PHE A 640 32.04 21.04 23.31
N LEU A 641 33.08 20.19 23.26
CA LEU A 641 33.76 19.67 24.46
C LEU A 641 34.50 20.74 25.28
N PRO A 642 35.22 21.71 24.68
CA PRO A 642 35.91 22.74 25.47
C PRO A 642 34.96 23.52 26.38
N ARG A 643 33.74 23.80 25.92
CA ARG A 643 32.73 24.53 26.72
C ARG A 643 32.31 23.75 27.95
N LEU A 644 32.22 22.42 27.89
CA LEU A 644 31.94 21.56 29.05
C LEU A 644 33.03 21.61 30.14
N LYS A 645 34.19 22.22 29.86
CA LYS A 645 35.28 22.40 30.83
C LYS A 645 35.20 23.75 31.56
N GLU A 646 34.41 24.72 31.09
CA GLU A 646 34.32 26.11 31.60
C GLU A 646 33.49 26.27 32.89
N LYS A 647 33.70 25.41 33.89
CA LYS A 647 33.03 25.43 35.22
C LYS A 647 31.49 25.63 35.20
N GLY A 648 30.82 25.31 34.08
CA GLY A 648 29.37 25.44 33.92
C GLY A 648 28.83 26.86 33.69
N GLN A 649 29.66 27.86 33.37
CA GLN A 649 29.18 29.24 33.16
C GLN A 649 28.19 29.34 31.98
N HIS A 650 28.40 28.57 30.92
CA HIS A 650 27.52 28.52 29.75
C HIS A 650 26.10 28.01 30.07
N PHE A 651 25.90 27.29 31.18
CA PHE A 651 24.58 26.85 31.63
C PHE A 651 23.72 27.97 32.22
N LEU A 652 24.29 29.14 32.51
CA LEU A 652 23.54 30.29 33.00
C LEU A 652 22.71 30.88 31.86
N LEU A 653 21.42 30.54 31.86
CA LEU A 653 20.47 31.02 30.87
C LEU A 653 20.13 32.50 31.11
N SER A 654 20.22 33.33 30.07
CA SER A 654 19.74 34.72 30.13
C SER A 654 18.28 34.80 29.64
N PRO A 655 17.48 35.80 30.08
CA PRO A 655 16.12 35.97 29.59
C PRO A 655 16.05 36.08 28.06
N THR A 656 17.02 36.78 27.48
CA THR A 656 17.14 36.95 26.02
C THR A 656 17.39 35.62 25.31
N LYS A 657 18.29 34.78 25.82
CA LYS A 657 18.56 33.45 25.24
C LYS A 657 17.33 32.54 25.35
N PHE A 658 16.61 32.57 26.47
CA PHE A 658 15.36 31.82 26.63
C PHE A 658 14.33 32.25 25.58
N GLN A 659 14.09 33.56 25.45
CA GLN A 659 13.13 34.12 24.48
C GLN A 659 13.52 33.81 23.04
N ILE A 660 14.81 33.93 22.67
CA ILE A 660 15.29 33.57 21.33
C ILE A 660 15.10 32.07 21.09
N GLY A 661 15.42 31.22 22.07
CA GLY A 661 15.24 29.77 21.97
C GLY A 661 13.79 29.39 21.66
N ILE A 662 12.82 29.97 22.38
CA ILE A 662 11.39 29.77 22.12
C ILE A 662 11.01 30.24 20.71
N PHE A 663 11.45 31.43 20.29
CA PHE A 663 11.18 31.95 18.95
C PHE A 663 11.69 31.00 17.84
N ILE A 664 12.92 30.48 18.00
CA ILE A 664 13.51 29.55 17.03
C ILE A 664 12.72 28.22 17.01
N ILE A 665 12.31 27.68 18.16
CA ILE A 665 11.47 26.48 18.24
C ILE A 665 10.15 26.67 17.48
N LEU A 666 9.43 27.77 17.72
CA LEU A 666 8.17 28.07 17.03
C LEU A 666 8.36 28.21 15.53
N ALA A 667 9.41 28.92 15.10
CA ALA A 667 9.76 29.04 13.68
C ALA A 667 10.09 27.68 13.06
N GLY A 668 10.74 26.79 13.81
CA GLY A 668 11.04 25.43 13.40
C GLY A 668 9.77 24.59 13.19
N LEU A 669 8.85 24.62 14.16
CA LEU A 669 7.57 23.89 14.10
C LEU A 669 6.68 24.35 12.94
N LEU A 670 6.63 25.65 12.67
CA LEU A 670 5.88 26.20 11.53
C LEU A 670 6.43 25.70 10.19
N LYS A 671 7.76 25.70 10.01
CA LYS A 671 8.39 25.18 8.79
C LYS A 671 8.14 23.68 8.60
N LYS A 672 8.28 22.89 9.68
CA LYS A 672 8.04 21.43 9.65
C LYS A 672 6.59 21.13 9.28
N THR A 673 5.63 21.79 9.95
CA THR A 673 4.20 21.55 9.69
C THR A 673 3.79 21.99 8.28
N GLY A 674 4.33 23.10 7.77
CA GLY A 674 4.12 23.51 6.39
C GLY A 674 4.71 22.53 5.37
N ALA A 675 5.86 21.93 5.67
CA ALA A 675 6.44 20.87 4.84
C ALA A 675 5.56 19.61 4.84
N ASP A 676 5.07 19.18 6.01
CA ASP A 676 4.17 18.03 6.15
C ASP A 676 2.87 18.26 5.38
N TRP A 677 2.32 19.48 5.44
CA TRP A 677 1.14 19.88 4.69
C TRP A 677 1.36 19.77 3.17
N LEU A 678 2.47 20.27 2.65
CA LEU A 678 2.83 20.14 1.22
C LEU A 678 3.01 18.67 0.79
N ALA A 679 3.59 17.83 1.67
CA ALA A 679 3.77 16.40 1.40
C ALA A 679 2.44 15.74 1.04
N VAL A 680 1.46 15.83 1.94
CA VAL A 680 0.18 15.13 1.84
C VAL A 680 -0.74 15.76 0.78
N HIS A 681 -0.71 17.07 0.59
CA HIS A 681 -1.68 17.74 -0.28
C HIS A 681 -1.33 17.61 -1.77
N ILE A 682 -0.05 17.55 -2.13
CA ILE A 682 0.40 17.52 -3.52
C ILE A 682 1.51 16.50 -3.79
N ILE A 683 2.58 16.49 -3.01
CA ILE A 683 3.82 15.79 -3.38
C ILE A 683 3.59 14.29 -3.44
N ASP A 684 3.08 13.68 -2.36
CA ASP A 684 2.95 12.23 -2.26
C ASP A 684 1.95 11.69 -3.28
N LYS A 685 0.89 12.45 -3.58
CA LYS A 685 -0.11 12.07 -4.58
C LYS A 685 0.46 12.03 -6.00
N VAL A 686 1.23 13.07 -6.36
CA VAL A 686 1.83 13.19 -7.69
C VAL A 686 2.95 12.17 -7.89
N TYR A 687 3.83 11.98 -6.90
CA TYR A 687 4.92 11.01 -7.02
C TYR A 687 4.44 9.55 -6.95
N ALA A 688 3.29 9.26 -6.31
CA ALA A 688 2.71 7.93 -6.30
C ALA A 688 2.14 7.51 -7.67
N ASN A 689 1.51 8.43 -8.41
CA ASN A 689 0.92 8.14 -9.71
C ASN A 689 1.12 9.30 -10.71
N PRO A 690 2.36 9.55 -11.18
CA PRO A 690 2.67 10.72 -12.01
C PRO A 690 1.77 10.86 -13.23
N GLU A 691 1.46 9.76 -13.90
CA GLU A 691 0.72 9.73 -15.18
C GLU A 691 -0.72 10.23 -15.09
N MET A 692 -1.28 10.30 -13.88
CA MET A 692 -2.64 10.82 -13.61
C MET A 692 -2.69 12.35 -13.52
N TYR A 693 -1.54 13.02 -13.54
CA TYR A 693 -1.42 14.47 -13.35
C TYR A 693 -0.92 15.17 -14.62
N SER A 694 -1.15 16.48 -14.69
CA SER A 694 -0.67 17.34 -15.78
C SER A 694 0.80 17.74 -15.61
N SER A 695 1.39 18.33 -16.65
CA SER A 695 2.75 18.89 -16.58
C SER A 695 2.86 20.01 -15.55
N ILE A 696 1.85 20.89 -15.46
CA ILE A 696 1.84 21.97 -14.46
C ILE A 696 1.74 21.41 -13.04
N GLU A 697 0.93 20.37 -12.83
CA GLU A 697 0.78 19.72 -11.52
C GLU A 697 2.07 19.01 -11.11
N ALA A 698 2.75 18.33 -12.04
CA ALA A 698 4.06 17.73 -11.81
C ALA A 698 5.15 18.76 -11.48
N ILE A 699 5.18 19.90 -12.19
CA ILE A 699 6.10 21.00 -11.88
C ILE A 699 5.78 21.59 -10.50
N ALA A 700 4.50 21.82 -10.19
CA ALA A 700 4.10 22.31 -8.87
C ALA A 700 4.54 21.36 -7.74
N ALA A 701 4.41 20.04 -7.94
CA ALA A 701 4.89 19.04 -6.99
C ALA A 701 6.41 19.09 -6.81
N LEU A 702 7.18 19.35 -7.88
CA LEU A 702 8.64 19.51 -7.77
C LEU A 702 9.03 20.75 -6.94
N TYR A 703 8.38 21.89 -7.16
CA TYR A 703 8.61 23.10 -6.34
C TYR A 703 8.15 22.88 -4.89
N ALA A 704 7.00 22.22 -4.70
CA ALA A 704 6.53 21.85 -3.37
C ALA A 704 7.55 20.95 -2.66
N TYR A 705 8.15 19.99 -3.37
CA TYR A 705 9.18 19.11 -2.82
C TYR A 705 10.43 19.86 -2.37
N GLY A 706 10.90 20.82 -3.17
CA GLY A 706 11.97 21.73 -2.74
C GLY A 706 11.65 22.45 -1.42
N LEU A 707 10.41 22.91 -1.25
CA LEU A 707 9.97 23.52 0.02
C LEU A 707 9.81 22.50 1.15
N GLN A 708 9.32 21.30 0.87
CA GLN A 708 9.20 20.22 1.86
C GLN A 708 10.56 19.84 2.43
N ILE A 709 11.52 19.44 1.58
CA ILE A 709 12.83 18.98 2.05
C ILE A 709 13.56 20.07 2.85
N TYR A 710 13.41 21.33 2.45
CA TYR A 710 13.96 22.45 3.19
C TYR A 710 13.22 22.72 4.50
N GLY A 711 11.89 22.81 4.46
CA GLY A 711 11.05 23.15 5.60
C GLY A 711 11.10 22.09 6.69
N ASP A 712 11.11 20.82 6.30
CA ASP A 712 11.24 19.68 7.19
C ASP A 712 12.59 19.69 7.92
N PHE A 713 13.70 19.75 7.17
CA PHE A 713 15.04 19.67 7.75
C PHE A 713 15.46 20.94 8.49
N SER A 714 15.21 22.10 7.89
CA SER A 714 15.46 23.39 8.55
C SER A 714 14.53 23.57 9.75
N GLY A 715 13.30 23.07 9.68
CA GLY A 715 12.33 23.05 10.78
C GLY A 715 12.86 22.28 11.97
N TYR A 716 13.21 21.01 11.73
CA TYR A 716 13.83 20.14 12.71
C TYR A 716 15.09 20.77 13.36
N THR A 717 16.01 21.26 12.53
CA THR A 717 17.26 21.87 12.99
C THR A 717 17.01 23.12 13.84
N ASP A 718 16.02 23.95 13.50
CA ASP A 718 15.67 25.12 14.31
C ASP A 718 15.14 24.68 15.70
N VAL A 719 14.28 23.66 15.78
CA VAL A 719 13.83 23.13 17.08
C VAL A 719 15.03 22.61 17.90
N ALA A 720 15.93 21.85 17.28
CA ALA A 720 17.17 21.37 17.90
C ALA A 720 18.03 22.51 18.46
N ILE A 721 18.30 23.55 17.65
CA ILE A 721 19.10 24.73 18.04
C ILE A 721 18.43 25.49 19.18
N GLY A 722 17.11 25.72 19.11
CA GLY A 722 16.37 26.44 20.14
C GLY A 722 16.33 25.67 21.47
N SER A 723 16.09 24.36 21.42
CA SER A 723 16.12 23.49 22.59
C SER A 723 17.51 23.45 23.23
N ALA A 724 18.57 23.29 22.44
CA ALA A 724 19.95 23.35 22.92
C ALA A 724 20.29 24.72 23.56
N MET A 725 19.87 25.82 22.94
CA MET A 725 20.09 27.18 23.45
C MET A 725 19.47 27.39 24.84
N ILE A 726 18.25 26.90 25.05
CA ILE A 726 17.56 26.97 26.35
C ILE A 726 18.29 26.12 27.41
N LEU A 727 18.85 24.98 27.03
CA LEU A 727 19.62 24.12 27.94
C LEU A 727 21.04 24.67 28.27
N GLY A 728 21.49 25.70 27.54
CA GLY A 728 22.79 26.36 27.73
C GLY A 728 23.86 25.95 26.72
N PHE A 729 23.49 25.25 25.65
CA PHE A 729 24.38 24.80 24.58
C PHE A 729 24.23 25.69 23.34
N HIS A 730 25.29 25.78 22.54
CA HIS A 730 25.24 26.47 21.26
C HIS A 730 25.61 25.48 20.16
N LEU A 731 24.63 25.19 19.30
CA LEU A 731 24.81 24.37 18.11
C LEU A 731 25.02 25.27 16.89
N THR A 732 25.73 24.76 15.89
CA THR A 732 25.99 25.46 14.65
C THR A 732 24.73 25.62 13.80
N LYS A 733 24.69 26.68 13.00
CA LYS A 733 23.60 26.90 12.04
C LYS A 733 23.75 25.94 10.87
N ASN A 734 22.67 25.27 10.48
CA ASN A 734 22.69 24.29 9.39
C ASN A 734 22.17 24.82 8.05
N PHE A 735 21.34 25.88 8.07
CA PHE A 735 20.74 26.45 6.86
C PHE A 735 20.75 27.98 6.87
N ASP A 736 21.10 28.61 5.75
CA ASP A 736 21.12 30.07 5.56
C ASP A 736 20.51 30.53 4.21
N TYR A 737 19.17 30.48 4.10
CA TYR A 737 18.43 30.90 2.91
C TYR A 737 18.98 30.29 1.60
N PRO A 738 19.07 28.95 1.50
CA PRO A 738 19.75 28.26 0.40
C PRO A 738 19.14 28.52 -0.99
N TYR A 739 17.83 28.71 -1.10
CA TYR A 739 17.17 29.01 -2.39
C TYR A 739 17.39 30.43 -2.91
N SER A 740 18.14 31.24 -2.18
CA SER A 740 18.53 32.58 -2.59
C SER A 740 19.97 32.67 -3.11
N SER A 741 20.59 31.51 -3.34
CA SER A 741 21.98 31.37 -3.80
C SER A 741 22.11 31.72 -5.27
N PHE A 742 23.16 32.46 -5.64
CA PHE A 742 23.44 32.85 -7.03
C PHE A 742 24.35 31.84 -7.76
N SER A 743 24.74 30.77 -7.09
CA SER A 743 25.71 29.79 -7.58
C SER A 743 25.57 28.47 -6.79
N ILE A 744 26.04 27.35 -7.35
CA ILE A 744 25.97 26.03 -6.70
C ILE A 744 26.94 25.96 -5.51
N THR A 745 28.10 26.58 -5.61
CA THR A 745 29.02 26.77 -4.48
C THR A 745 28.39 27.59 -3.35
N ASP A 746 27.67 28.69 -3.66
CA ASP A 746 26.94 29.47 -2.66
C ASP A 746 25.80 28.65 -2.02
N PHE A 747 25.10 27.83 -2.81
CA PHE A 747 24.10 26.90 -2.29
C PHE A 747 24.67 25.95 -1.25
N TRP A 748 25.78 25.27 -1.52
CA TRP A 748 26.42 24.35 -0.56
C TRP A 748 27.04 25.05 0.66
N ARG A 749 27.26 26.37 0.62
CA ARG A 749 27.63 27.17 1.80
C ARG A 749 26.43 27.56 2.66
N ARG A 750 25.21 27.36 2.17
CA ARG A 750 23.94 27.75 2.80
C ARG A 750 23.02 26.57 3.09
N TRP A 751 23.20 25.44 2.41
CA TRP A 751 22.47 24.20 2.59
C TRP A 751 23.28 23.20 3.41
N HIS A 752 22.64 22.58 4.40
CA HIS A 752 23.22 21.52 5.23
C HIS A 752 24.69 21.80 5.64
N ILE A 753 24.93 23.01 6.16
CA ILE A 753 26.26 23.60 6.36
C ILE A 753 27.16 22.68 7.21
N SER A 754 26.60 22.03 8.24
CA SER A 754 27.36 21.12 9.09
C SER A 754 27.91 19.93 8.31
N LEU A 755 27.09 19.26 7.49
CA LEU A 755 27.49 18.18 6.60
C LEU A 755 28.50 18.63 5.55
N GLY A 756 28.22 19.73 4.84
CA GLY A 756 29.11 20.26 3.81
C GLY A 756 30.48 20.62 4.37
N SER A 757 30.51 21.22 5.56
CA SER A 757 31.76 21.55 6.26
C SER A 757 32.50 20.29 6.73
N TRP A 758 31.79 19.24 7.16
CA TRP A 758 32.38 17.97 7.58
C TRP A 758 33.07 17.30 6.40
N PHE A 759 32.36 17.13 5.27
CA PHE A 759 32.95 16.57 4.06
C PHE A 759 34.13 17.39 3.55
N ARG A 760 34.04 18.72 3.60
CA ARG A 760 35.16 19.60 3.25
C ARG A 760 36.39 19.31 4.12
N ASP A 761 36.23 19.32 5.44
CA ASP A 761 37.36 19.35 6.38
C ASP A 761 37.96 17.97 6.69
N TYR A 762 37.14 16.91 6.64
CA TYR A 762 37.55 15.53 6.95
C TYR A 762 37.80 14.67 5.70
N LEU A 763 37.17 14.97 4.55
CA LEU A 763 37.35 14.21 3.31
C LEU A 763 38.07 15.02 2.22
N TYR A 764 37.49 16.11 1.72
CA TYR A 764 38.03 16.87 0.58
C TYR A 764 39.46 17.37 0.83
N ILE A 765 39.72 17.99 1.99
CA ILE A 765 41.07 18.45 2.37
C ILE A 765 42.04 17.26 2.51
N SER A 766 41.57 16.12 3.05
CA SER A 766 42.39 14.90 3.19
C SER A 766 42.82 14.31 1.84
N LEU A 767 42.00 14.47 0.78
CA LEU A 767 42.30 14.05 -0.59
C LEU A 767 43.27 14.98 -1.35
N GLY A 768 43.75 16.05 -0.70
CA GLY A 768 44.62 17.07 -1.30
C GLY A 768 43.90 18.39 -1.62
N GLY A 769 42.60 18.46 -1.32
CA GLY A 769 41.78 19.66 -1.46
C GLY A 769 41.88 20.29 -2.85
N SER A 770 42.07 21.61 -2.89
CA SER A 770 42.24 22.34 -4.14
C SER A 770 43.64 22.26 -4.75
N ARG A 771 44.59 21.56 -4.12
CA ARG A 771 46.00 21.54 -4.55
C ARG A 771 46.29 20.39 -5.50
N ASN A 772 45.70 19.21 -5.25
CA ASN A 772 46.00 18.00 -6.02
C ASN A 772 44.71 17.33 -6.51
N GLY A 773 44.40 17.44 -7.80
CA GLY A 773 43.26 16.73 -8.42
C GLY A 773 41.89 17.28 -7.99
N VAL A 774 41.69 18.60 -8.10
CA VAL A 774 40.47 19.32 -7.70
C VAL A 774 39.18 18.62 -8.17
N TYR A 775 39.06 18.31 -9.46
CA TYR A 775 37.83 17.77 -10.05
C TYR A 775 37.53 16.35 -9.54
N ARG A 776 38.57 15.51 -9.44
CA ARG A 776 38.48 14.19 -8.80
C ARG A 776 38.02 14.31 -7.35
N ASN A 777 38.58 15.26 -6.60
CA ASN A 777 38.26 15.44 -5.19
C ASN A 777 36.82 15.96 -5.02
N LEU A 778 36.35 16.88 -5.88
CA LEU A 778 34.95 17.32 -5.90
C LEU A 778 34.00 16.16 -6.21
N PHE A 779 34.30 15.37 -7.24
CA PHE A 779 33.50 14.22 -7.62
C PHE A 779 33.41 13.18 -6.50
N ILE A 780 34.55 12.75 -5.93
CA ILE A 780 34.58 11.77 -4.82
C ILE A 780 33.82 12.31 -3.60
N THR A 781 34.00 13.59 -3.27
CA THR A 781 33.33 14.21 -2.13
C THR A 781 31.82 14.21 -2.31
N MET A 782 31.33 14.60 -3.49
CA MET A 782 29.90 14.66 -3.76
C MET A 782 29.26 13.29 -3.98
N PHE A 783 29.99 12.32 -4.55
CA PHE A 783 29.57 10.93 -4.63
C PHE A 783 29.37 10.31 -3.24
N LEU A 784 30.36 10.47 -2.35
CA LEU A 784 30.25 9.98 -0.96
C LEU A 784 29.20 10.77 -0.15
N CYS A 785 28.98 12.05 -0.47
CA CYS A 785 27.87 12.83 0.06
C CYS A 785 26.52 12.24 -0.36
N GLY A 786 26.35 11.92 -1.65
CA GLY A 786 25.18 11.22 -2.17
C GLY A 786 24.93 9.90 -1.45
N LEU A 787 25.93 9.01 -1.40
CA LEU A 787 25.83 7.74 -0.67
C LEU A 787 25.45 7.93 0.80
N TRP A 788 25.98 8.96 1.46
CA TRP A 788 25.62 9.26 2.85
C TRP A 788 24.12 9.54 3.03
N HIS A 789 23.43 10.07 2.03
CA HIS A 789 21.98 10.34 2.13
C HIS A 789 21.15 9.06 2.17
N GLY A 790 21.41 8.09 1.30
CA GLY A 790 20.63 6.84 1.25
C GLY A 790 21.27 5.75 0.42
N ALA A 791 20.80 4.52 0.59
CA ALA A 791 21.33 3.31 -0.04
C ALA A 791 20.59 2.98 -1.36
N GLY A 792 20.56 3.96 -2.27
CA GLY A 792 19.84 3.85 -3.54
C GLY A 792 20.56 4.57 -4.69
N ILE A 793 20.27 4.15 -5.92
CA ILE A 793 20.91 4.70 -7.13
C ILE A 793 20.60 6.19 -7.30
N ALA A 794 19.38 6.62 -6.95
CA ALA A 794 18.97 8.02 -6.97
C ALA A 794 19.93 8.94 -6.20
N PHE A 795 20.34 8.56 -4.99
CA PHE A 795 21.27 9.35 -4.18
C PHE A 795 22.68 9.43 -4.77
N ILE A 796 23.13 8.34 -5.39
CA ILE A 796 24.41 8.30 -6.11
C ILE A 796 24.37 9.28 -7.29
N LEU A 797 23.32 9.21 -8.11
CA LEU A 797 23.14 10.09 -9.27
C LEU A 797 23.02 11.55 -8.84
N TRP A 798 22.31 11.83 -7.74
CA TRP A 798 22.22 13.15 -7.16
C TRP A 798 23.58 13.70 -6.71
N GLY A 799 24.39 12.88 -6.04
CA GLY A 799 25.74 13.24 -5.64
C GLY A 799 26.64 13.52 -6.83
N ILE A 800 26.62 12.65 -7.83
CA ILE A 800 27.37 12.83 -9.09
C ILE A 800 26.93 14.13 -9.80
N TYR A 801 25.63 14.37 -9.91
CA TYR A 801 25.06 15.56 -10.52
C TYR A 801 25.61 16.84 -9.88
N HIS A 802 25.57 16.96 -8.55
CA HIS A 802 26.14 18.12 -7.87
C HIS A 802 27.67 18.20 -7.99
N GLY A 803 28.37 17.08 -8.03
CA GLY A 803 29.82 17.04 -8.27
C GLY A 803 30.19 17.61 -9.65
N VAL A 804 29.42 17.24 -10.68
CA VAL A 804 29.58 17.77 -12.04
C VAL A 804 29.25 19.26 -12.10
N LEU A 805 28.16 19.70 -11.47
CA LEU A 805 27.82 21.13 -11.41
C LEU A 805 28.92 21.98 -10.76
N LEU A 806 29.49 21.53 -9.64
CA LEU A 806 30.60 22.22 -8.98
C LEU A 806 31.87 22.24 -9.84
N ALA A 807 32.13 21.15 -10.60
CA ALA A 807 33.25 21.09 -11.53
C ALA A 807 33.07 22.10 -12.69
N ILE A 808 31.88 22.14 -13.30
CA ILE A 808 31.55 23.07 -14.39
C ILE A 808 31.63 24.51 -13.90
N GLU A 809 30.99 24.81 -12.76
CA GLU A 809 31.00 26.16 -12.16
C GLU A 809 32.42 26.65 -11.92
N ARG A 810 33.28 25.79 -11.36
CA ARG A 810 34.68 26.11 -11.09
C ARG A 810 35.49 26.30 -12.36
N PHE A 811 35.29 25.46 -13.37
CA PHE A 811 35.93 25.61 -14.67
C PHE A 811 35.54 26.93 -15.35
N ALA A 812 34.27 27.30 -15.25
CA ALA A 812 33.73 28.53 -15.84
C ALA A 812 33.98 29.80 -15.00
N GLY A 813 34.52 29.68 -13.78
CA GLY A 813 34.73 30.83 -12.87
C GLY A 813 33.42 31.49 -12.40
N LEU A 814 32.32 30.74 -12.37
CA LEU A 814 30.97 31.21 -12.05
C LEU A 814 30.65 31.07 -10.55
N ASP A 815 31.64 30.91 -9.69
CA ASP A 815 31.47 30.80 -8.23
C ASP A 815 31.39 32.16 -7.53
N LYS A 816 31.81 33.23 -8.20
CA LYS A 816 31.79 34.60 -7.67
C LYS A 816 30.47 35.31 -7.96
N ARG A 817 30.07 36.24 -7.10
CA ARG A 817 28.88 37.08 -7.29
C ARG A 817 29.06 37.99 -8.50
N GLY A 818 28.01 38.18 -9.30
CA GLY A 818 28.06 39.08 -10.46
C GLY A 818 27.96 40.55 -10.05
N ASP A 819 28.35 41.43 -10.96
CA ASP A 819 28.53 42.87 -10.68
C ASP A 819 27.20 43.62 -10.53
N SER A 820 26.11 43.13 -11.13
CA SER A 820 24.78 43.77 -11.07
C SER A 820 23.74 42.92 -10.35
N TRP A 821 22.74 43.58 -9.77
CA TRP A 821 21.63 42.87 -9.11
C TRP A 821 20.81 42.04 -10.12
N PHE A 822 20.65 42.52 -11.35
CA PHE A 822 19.93 41.83 -12.42
C PHE A 822 20.61 40.52 -12.81
N ILE A 823 21.94 40.54 -13.03
CA ILE A 823 22.72 39.32 -13.31
C ILE A 823 22.56 38.32 -12.16
N ASN A 824 22.65 38.79 -10.91
CA ASN A 824 22.51 37.94 -9.74
C ASN A 824 21.10 37.35 -9.61
N PHE A 825 20.05 38.07 -10.01
CA PHE A 825 18.67 37.56 -10.02
C PHE A 825 18.50 36.40 -11.00
N PHE A 826 18.97 36.54 -12.25
CA PHE A 826 18.92 35.43 -13.22
C PHE A 826 19.77 34.24 -12.79
N ARG A 827 20.94 34.49 -12.21
CA ARG A 827 21.79 33.42 -11.66
C ARG A 827 21.14 32.71 -10.47
N GLN A 828 20.39 33.43 -9.64
CA GLN A 828 19.58 32.83 -8.59
C GLN A 828 18.49 31.92 -9.17
N LEU A 829 17.77 32.38 -10.19
CA LEU A 829 16.78 31.55 -10.88
C LEU A 829 17.43 30.30 -11.47
N ILE A 830 18.52 30.43 -12.23
CA ILE A 830 19.22 29.28 -12.81
C ILE A 830 19.68 28.31 -11.72
N THR A 831 20.31 28.81 -10.65
CA THR A 831 20.76 27.99 -9.53
C THR A 831 19.60 27.26 -8.87
N LEU A 832 18.47 27.94 -8.65
CA LEU A 832 17.27 27.33 -8.08
C LEU A 832 16.77 26.17 -8.95
N HIS A 833 16.67 26.34 -10.27
CA HIS A 833 16.18 25.29 -11.16
C HIS A 833 17.14 24.10 -11.25
N LEU A 834 18.46 24.35 -11.25
CA LEU A 834 19.47 23.27 -11.16
C LEU A 834 19.33 22.49 -9.84
N VAL A 835 19.14 23.19 -8.72
CA VAL A 835 18.92 22.55 -7.42
C VAL A 835 17.61 21.77 -7.39
N LEU A 836 16.51 22.30 -7.95
CA LEU A 836 15.24 21.60 -8.07
C LEU A 836 15.35 20.35 -8.94
N PHE A 837 16.09 20.41 -10.04
CA PHE A 837 16.37 19.22 -10.85
C PHE A 837 17.14 18.16 -10.04
N GLY A 838 18.11 18.58 -9.21
CA GLY A 838 18.72 17.70 -8.22
C GLY A 838 17.67 17.08 -7.28
N TRP A 839 16.76 17.87 -6.73
CA TRP A 839 15.71 17.37 -5.85
C TRP A 839 14.75 16.40 -6.50
N TRP A 840 14.48 16.55 -7.79
CA TRP A 840 13.72 15.56 -8.55
C TRP A 840 14.43 14.20 -8.54
N ILE A 841 15.72 14.16 -8.86
CA ILE A 841 16.53 12.92 -8.77
C ILE A 841 16.49 12.36 -7.35
N PHE A 842 16.63 13.22 -6.35
CA PHE A 842 16.67 12.81 -4.94
C PHE A 842 15.35 12.19 -4.44
N ARG A 843 14.19 12.63 -4.96
CA ARG A 843 12.86 12.13 -4.56
C ARG A 843 12.40 10.89 -5.33
N SER A 844 12.95 10.64 -6.51
CA SER A 844 12.53 9.52 -7.33
C SER A 844 13.11 8.21 -6.80
N ASP A 845 12.31 7.49 -6.03
CA ASP A 845 12.69 6.24 -5.38
C ASP A 845 12.96 5.10 -6.37
N SER A 846 12.41 5.19 -7.59
CA SER A 846 12.63 4.23 -8.67
C SER A 846 12.79 4.91 -10.05
N TYR A 847 13.29 4.14 -11.02
CA TYR A 847 13.39 4.58 -12.40
C TYR A 847 12.01 4.87 -13.01
N GLU A 848 10.99 4.09 -12.64
CA GLU A 848 9.60 4.26 -13.07
C GLU A 848 9.06 5.61 -12.60
N THR A 849 9.22 5.97 -11.32
CA THR A 849 8.79 7.28 -10.81
C THR A 849 9.53 8.42 -11.49
N PHE A 850 10.85 8.29 -11.68
CA PHE A 850 11.64 9.30 -12.40
C PHE A 850 11.12 9.48 -13.83
N SER A 851 11.02 8.40 -14.60
CA SER A 851 10.60 8.42 -16.00
C SER A 851 9.13 8.85 -16.17
N GLY A 852 8.25 8.52 -15.24
CA GLY A 852 6.84 8.94 -15.24
C GLY A 852 6.70 10.45 -15.09
N ILE A 853 7.41 11.07 -14.13
CA ILE A 853 7.42 12.52 -13.97
C ILE A 853 7.99 13.22 -15.21
N TRP A 854 9.09 12.69 -15.78
CA TRP A 854 9.65 13.20 -17.03
C TRP A 854 8.64 13.15 -18.18
N THR A 855 7.99 12.00 -18.34
CA THR A 855 7.01 11.76 -19.40
C THR A 855 5.86 12.77 -19.30
N VAL A 856 5.33 12.99 -18.10
CA VAL A 856 4.25 13.96 -17.87
C VAL A 856 4.70 15.39 -18.16
N ILE A 857 5.88 15.80 -17.71
CA ILE A 857 6.41 17.15 -17.99
C ILE A 857 6.62 17.35 -19.50
N SER A 858 7.14 16.32 -20.20
CA SER A 858 7.41 16.37 -21.64
C SER A 858 6.15 16.51 -22.51
N LYS A 859 4.98 16.09 -22.01
CA LYS A 859 3.68 16.25 -22.70
C LYS A 859 3.19 17.70 -22.75
N GLY A 860 3.69 18.60 -21.89
CA GLY A 860 3.33 20.02 -21.89
C GLY A 860 1.86 20.35 -21.59
N THR A 861 1.15 19.50 -20.85
CA THR A 861 -0.26 19.70 -20.50
C THR A 861 -0.45 20.74 -19.39
N ALA A 862 -1.45 21.63 -19.56
CA ALA A 862 -1.65 22.80 -18.70
C ALA A 862 -2.82 22.70 -17.71
N SER A 863 -3.37 21.50 -17.48
CA SER A 863 -4.49 21.33 -16.52
C SER A 863 -4.05 21.62 -15.08
N MET A 864 -4.93 22.21 -14.28
CA MET A 864 -4.75 22.36 -12.82
C MET A 864 -5.93 21.73 -12.04
N ALA A 865 -6.63 20.78 -12.66
CA ALA A 865 -7.88 20.22 -12.12
C ALA A 865 -7.70 19.57 -10.73
N ASN A 866 -6.51 19.07 -10.43
CA ASN A 866 -6.17 18.42 -9.16
C ASN A 866 -5.37 19.32 -8.22
N LEU A 867 -5.14 20.58 -8.58
CA LEU A 867 -4.32 21.52 -7.83
C LEU A 867 -5.16 22.64 -7.23
N GLU A 868 -5.26 22.66 -5.90
CA GLU A 868 -5.94 23.74 -5.20
C GLU A 868 -5.15 25.05 -5.29
N TRP A 869 -5.84 26.16 -5.56
CA TRP A 869 -5.22 27.50 -5.60
C TRP A 869 -4.50 27.88 -4.30
N THR A 870 -5.03 27.41 -3.16
CA THR A 870 -4.38 27.55 -1.84
C THR A 870 -2.96 26.99 -1.86
N THR A 871 -2.77 25.79 -2.43
CA THR A 871 -1.47 25.13 -2.57
C THR A 871 -0.52 25.95 -3.45
N VAL A 872 -1.02 26.47 -4.58
CA VAL A 872 -0.24 27.34 -5.48
C VAL A 872 0.25 28.58 -4.73
N TRP A 873 -0.63 29.27 -4.01
CA TRP A 873 -0.26 30.46 -3.25
C TRP A 873 0.73 30.15 -2.13
N VAL A 874 0.56 29.04 -1.42
CA VAL A 874 1.52 28.59 -0.39
C VAL A 874 2.92 28.40 -0.99
N ILE A 875 3.03 27.75 -2.14
CA ILE A 875 4.31 27.54 -2.82
C ILE A 875 4.92 28.88 -3.22
N LEU A 876 4.18 29.74 -3.92
CA LEU A 876 4.67 31.02 -4.42
C LEU A 876 5.11 31.96 -3.28
N LEU A 877 4.27 32.11 -2.24
CA LEU A 877 4.57 32.96 -1.10
C LEU A 877 5.76 32.43 -0.29
N SER A 878 5.92 31.11 -0.19
CA SER A 878 7.08 30.51 0.47
C SER A 878 8.39 30.82 -0.26
N TYR A 879 8.43 30.65 -1.58
CA TYR A 879 9.60 31.02 -2.39
C TYR A 879 9.87 32.53 -2.35
N PHE A 880 8.82 33.35 -2.38
CA PHE A 880 8.96 34.79 -2.23
C PHE A 880 9.58 35.15 -0.87
N TYR A 881 9.09 34.55 0.22
CA TYR A 881 9.62 34.76 1.57
C TYR A 881 11.12 34.37 1.67
N TYR A 882 11.49 33.18 1.20
CA TYR A 882 12.87 32.71 1.32
C TYR A 882 13.86 33.43 0.39
N THR A 883 13.38 34.02 -0.70
CA THR A 883 14.23 34.72 -1.68
C THR A 883 14.39 36.19 -1.34
N PHE A 884 13.28 36.89 -1.05
CA PHE A 884 13.26 38.36 -0.94
C PHE A 884 13.18 38.87 0.51
N LEU A 885 12.56 38.12 1.43
CA LEU A 885 12.28 38.58 2.80
C LEU A 885 13.29 38.07 3.84
N LYS A 886 14.58 37.96 3.46
CA LYS A 886 15.65 37.41 4.33
C LYS A 886 15.77 38.11 5.69
N ASN A 887 15.50 39.41 5.74
CA ASN A 887 15.58 40.21 6.97
C ASN A 887 14.33 40.10 7.86
N LEU A 888 13.24 39.50 7.39
CA LEU A 888 11.98 39.43 8.12
C LEU A 888 12.11 38.58 9.40
N LYS A 889 12.82 37.44 9.34
CA LYS A 889 13.07 36.60 10.54
C LYS A 889 13.76 37.41 11.65
N MET A 890 14.79 38.18 11.31
CA MET A 890 15.50 39.04 12.29
C MET A 890 14.60 40.15 12.83
N LYS A 891 13.80 40.81 11.98
CA LYS A 891 12.85 41.85 12.41
C LYS A 891 11.80 41.28 13.37
N LEU A 892 11.22 40.11 13.06
CA LEU A 892 10.27 39.42 13.92
C LEU A 892 10.89 38.97 15.24
N GLN A 893 12.13 38.48 15.21
CA GLN A 893 12.87 38.14 16.43
C GLN A 893 13.13 39.38 17.30
N ASN A 894 13.49 40.52 16.71
CA ASN A 894 13.68 41.76 17.44
C ASN A 894 12.38 42.29 18.03
N LEU A 895 11.26 42.19 17.31
CA LEU A 895 9.93 42.50 17.83
C LEU A 895 9.55 41.57 18.98
N TRP A 896 9.78 40.26 18.82
CA TRP A 896 9.56 39.24 19.85
C TRP A 896 10.29 39.58 21.15
N LEU A 897 11.53 40.09 21.07
CA LEU A 897 12.30 40.50 22.25
C LEU A 897 11.78 41.78 22.92
N ARG A 898 11.04 42.63 22.19
CA ARG A 898 10.49 43.89 22.71
C ARG A 898 9.12 43.72 23.37
N ILE A 899 8.33 42.74 22.92
CA ILE A 899 6.99 42.51 23.48
C ILE A 899 7.07 41.91 24.90
N GLY A 900 6.07 42.22 25.73
CA GLY A 900 5.99 41.71 27.10
C GLY A 900 5.78 40.20 27.16
N VAL A 901 6.16 39.58 28.29
CA VAL A 901 6.11 38.12 28.49
C VAL A 901 4.69 37.55 28.32
N VAL A 902 3.66 38.31 28.69
CA VAL A 902 2.24 37.92 28.48
C VAL A 902 1.91 37.79 27.00
N LEU A 903 2.30 38.78 26.19
CA LEU A 903 2.11 38.74 24.73
C LEU A 903 2.92 37.62 24.07
N GLN A 904 4.11 37.31 24.60
CA GLN A 904 4.90 36.15 24.14
C GLN A 904 4.15 34.84 24.40
N ALA A 905 3.61 34.64 25.61
CA ALA A 905 2.83 33.45 25.96
C ALA A 905 1.57 33.32 25.09
N LEU A 906 0.84 34.42 24.88
CA LEU A 906 -0.33 34.43 23.97
C LEU A 906 0.03 34.08 22.53
N THR A 907 1.14 34.62 22.01
CA THR A 907 1.62 34.30 20.67
C THR A 907 1.95 32.81 20.54
N VAL A 908 2.54 32.19 21.57
CA VAL A 908 2.83 30.75 21.60
C VAL A 908 1.53 29.94 21.54
N VAL A 909 0.50 30.33 22.31
CA VAL A 909 -0.83 29.67 22.26
C VAL A 909 -1.44 29.78 20.86
N VAL A 910 -1.40 30.97 20.24
CA VAL A 910 -1.91 31.19 18.88
C VAL A 910 -1.15 30.34 17.85
N VAL A 911 0.18 30.29 17.93
CA VAL A 911 0.99 29.45 17.03
C VAL A 911 0.67 27.98 17.23
N ILE A 912 0.54 27.49 18.46
CA ILE A 912 0.17 26.09 18.73
C ILE A 912 -1.23 25.78 18.19
N ALA A 913 -2.20 26.68 18.35
CA ALA A 913 -3.53 26.52 17.78
C ALA A 913 -3.50 26.46 16.25
N LEU A 914 -2.67 27.28 15.61
CA LEU A 914 -2.46 27.24 14.16
C LEU A 914 -1.78 25.94 13.72
N LEU A 915 -0.74 25.51 14.43
CA LEU A 915 -0.06 24.23 14.16
C LEU A 915 -1.02 23.05 14.29
N TYR A 916 -1.94 23.08 15.25
CA TYR A 916 -2.96 22.05 15.41
C TYR A 916 -3.95 22.03 14.24
N ASN A 917 -4.43 23.19 13.79
CA ASN A 917 -5.32 23.28 12.62
C ASN A 917 -4.63 22.87 11.31
N LEU A 918 -3.32 23.07 11.20
CA LEU A 918 -2.52 22.64 10.06
C LEU A 918 -2.01 21.20 10.21
N SER A 919 -2.10 20.61 11.41
CA SER A 919 -1.64 19.26 11.65
C SER A 919 -2.55 18.27 10.93
N ILE A 920 -1.93 17.37 10.18
CA ILE A 920 -2.61 16.29 9.48
C ILE A 920 -2.96 15.20 10.51
N ALA A 921 -3.93 14.33 10.20
CA ALA A 921 -4.38 13.24 11.09
C ALA A 921 -3.23 12.35 11.61
N GLU A 922 -2.12 12.28 10.87
CA GLU A 922 -0.91 11.54 11.24
C GLU A 922 0.33 12.42 11.22
N ILE A 923 1.22 12.21 12.21
CA ILE A 923 2.54 12.86 12.26
C ILE A 923 3.40 12.28 11.14
N GLN A 924 3.74 13.10 10.16
CA GLN A 924 4.68 12.70 9.11
C GLN A 924 6.09 12.57 9.72
N PRO A 925 6.75 11.41 9.57
CA PRO A 925 8.11 11.23 10.06
C PRO A 925 9.05 12.23 9.38
N PHE A 926 10.22 12.45 9.99
CA PHE A 926 11.26 13.25 9.38
C PHE A 926 11.67 12.65 8.04
N ILE A 927 11.84 13.45 6.98
CA ILE A 927 11.99 12.96 5.60
C ILE A 927 13.18 12.01 5.44
N TYR A 928 14.26 12.21 6.21
CA TYR A 928 15.42 11.31 6.18
C TYR A 928 15.20 9.94 6.80
N PHE A 929 14.11 9.72 7.55
CA PHE A 929 13.79 8.39 8.04
C PHE A 929 13.19 7.50 6.95
N GLN A 930 12.85 8.08 5.79
CA GLN A 930 12.34 7.36 4.64
C GLN A 930 13.47 6.75 3.77
N PHE A 931 14.75 7.12 4.00
CA PHE A 931 15.89 6.83 3.14
C PHE A 931 16.97 5.94 3.77
#